data_AF-A0A9Q0REQ3-F1
#
_entry.id   AF-A0A9Q0REQ3-F1
#
_cell.length_a   1.000
_cell.length_b   1.000
_cell.length_c   1.000
_cell.angle_alpha   90.00
_cell.angle_beta   90.00
_cell.angle_gamma   90.00
#
_symmetry.space_group_name_H-M   'P 1'
#
loop_
_entity.id
_entity.type
_entity.pdbx_description
1 polymer ?
#
loop_
_entity_poly.entity_id
_entity_poly.type
_entity_poly.pdbx_seq_one_letter_code
_entity_poly.pdbx_strand_id
1 'polypeptide(L)'
;MNVEHKDKFDKLVKWFEIKKAYLEFREEINSVIDASKNLNIFASYSQEYQNTKDTLVVEMNKLGQDILAQKYETELSNYIYDITQYQGKTFRENKFKDITDRHDDMNNKLEELSKLAEIKKAILDDHLKREEFIEKVRQMNVEHKDKFEKLVNWFEAKKKYLELREEINSVGEGRNQLNLFDIYSNEYQNTKDTSVAEMNKLGKDILAQKYETELSNYVYNITQYQGKTFGENQFKDITDRHDDMNNKLEELSKLAEIKKAILDDHLKREEFIEKVRQMNVEHKDKFEKLVNWFKDKKTYLEIREEINSVGEARNQLSLFDIYSNEYQNTKDTSVVEMNKLGKDILTQKYETELSNYVYNITQYQGKTFGENQFKDITDRHDDMNNKLEELFKLAEIKKAILDDHLKREEFIEKVRQMNVDHKDKFDKLVNWFKTKKTYLEFREEINSVSEAKTQLNLFDTYLNEYKSIKETRVIEMNKFGEETISQKYETELSNYVYDITQYQGKTFRENKFKDITDRHDDMNNKLEELSKLAIIKKEYLDKCLQLETDKEKVRLAFANSVSEFGAFVKLEIENASLRDFGFTLDEVESFKKVIEDNEKEVLSRAEVMKKECEKAKEEMDSLKVIKNPYTKLTLEDINNSLQSLKNSLNERMKAYEIELQRQKDNDTLCKKFADVADPLFKWISEQKNKITTSKETLQNQLEFVNKCITGLSTEKSKLEPLQDLQNKMDKAGIQNNRHTTLTLKDLLVQWEQYENFLNRKKKMLEEEIENQKLRGITAEQMQEIEENFKQFDFDNSGTIDRKELTACLYSLGEERTPKEITKIMEEYGDGKDISYERFKEFMIVLFGDSDTKDEVINSFVLINRGFKVAKKDLMELVMDDQDINYIIQTAPQVDDGYDFHSWTEDIFSR
;
A
#
# COMPACT_ATOMS: atom_id res chain seq x y z
N MET A 1 103.28 37.09 174.60
CA MET A 1 104.25 38.00 173.97
C MET A 1 105.17 37.26 172.97
N ASN A 2 106.52 37.21 173.02
CA ASN A 2 107.31 36.70 171.85
C ASN A 2 107.00 35.24 171.40
N VAL A 3 106.76 34.32 172.35
CA VAL A 3 106.32 32.94 172.03
C VAL A 3 104.95 32.91 171.31
N GLU A 4 104.05 33.80 171.70
CA GLU A 4 102.69 33.96 171.15
C GLU A 4 102.72 34.66 169.79
N HIS A 5 103.63 35.62 169.59
CA HIS A 5 103.96 36.19 168.28
C HIS A 5 104.48 35.11 167.31
N LYS A 6 105.31 34.18 167.80
CA LYS A 6 105.75 33.02 167.00
C LYS A 6 104.58 32.09 166.66
N ASP A 7 103.70 31.79 167.60
CA ASP A 7 102.54 30.92 167.37
C ASP A 7 101.51 31.53 166.39
N LYS A 8 101.30 32.86 166.40
CA LYS A 8 100.54 33.55 165.34
C LYS A 8 101.23 33.45 163.97
N PHE A 9 102.54 33.67 163.90
CA PHE A 9 103.32 33.54 162.66
C PHE A 9 103.28 32.10 162.10
N ASP A 10 103.59 31.09 162.91
CA ASP A 10 103.62 29.68 162.49
C ASP A 10 102.25 29.18 161.97
N LYS A 11 101.14 29.79 162.43
CA LYS A 11 99.77 29.55 161.90
C LYS A 11 99.53 30.25 160.56
N LEU A 12 99.94 31.51 160.43
CA LEU A 12 99.84 32.26 159.17
C LEU A 12 100.69 31.65 158.06
N VAL A 13 101.88 31.12 158.37
CA VAL A 13 102.70 30.37 157.40
C VAL A 13 101.96 29.13 156.90
N LYS A 14 101.36 28.32 157.80
CA LYS A 14 100.55 27.15 157.39
C LYS A 14 99.36 27.53 156.51
N TRP A 15 98.70 28.65 156.82
CA TRP A 15 97.62 29.17 155.98
C TRP A 15 98.16 29.54 154.59
N PHE A 16 99.28 30.29 154.50
CA PHE A 16 99.92 30.61 153.23
C PHE A 16 100.24 29.37 152.39
N GLU A 17 100.83 28.31 152.94
CA GLU A 17 101.19 27.11 152.13
C GLU A 17 99.94 26.42 151.56
N ILE A 18 98.85 26.32 152.34
CA ILE A 18 97.54 25.80 151.88
C ILE A 18 96.95 26.71 150.79
N LYS A 19 97.08 28.03 150.96
CA LYS A 19 96.58 29.02 150.00
C LYS A 19 97.35 28.96 148.70
N LYS A 20 98.69 28.91 148.74
CA LYS A 20 99.56 28.81 147.57
C LYS A 20 99.24 27.56 146.74
N ALA A 21 99.07 26.41 147.40
CA ALA A 21 98.73 25.16 146.73
C ALA A 21 97.44 25.25 145.88
N TYR A 22 96.38 25.96 146.32
CA TYR A 22 95.18 26.14 145.50
C TYR A 22 95.38 27.04 144.26
N LEU A 23 96.26 28.05 144.36
CA LEU A 23 96.54 28.95 143.24
C LEU A 23 97.46 28.33 142.21
N GLU A 24 98.39 27.47 142.64
CA GLU A 24 99.25 26.68 141.75
C GLU A 24 98.50 25.46 141.14
N PHE A 25 97.46 24.95 141.80
CA PHE A 25 96.65 23.85 141.30
C PHE A 25 95.86 24.23 140.04
N ARG A 26 96.15 23.56 138.92
CA ARG A 26 95.38 23.67 137.67
C ARG A 26 94.23 22.67 137.66
N GLU A 27 93.02 23.19 137.53
CA GLU A 27 91.80 22.40 137.35
C GLU A 27 91.52 22.24 135.84
N GLU A 28 91.16 21.03 135.41
CA GLU A 28 90.61 20.83 134.06
C GLU A 28 89.24 21.48 133.96
N ILE A 29 89.07 22.35 132.97
CA ILE A 29 87.81 23.01 132.67
C ILE A 29 87.34 22.51 131.31
N ASN A 30 86.25 21.74 131.37
CA ASN A 30 85.68 20.98 130.25
C ASN A 30 84.23 21.40 129.94
N SER A 31 83.75 22.50 130.55
CA SER A 31 82.48 23.14 130.23
C SER A 31 82.40 24.59 130.74
N VAL A 32 81.50 25.40 130.17
CA VAL A 32 81.15 26.76 130.64
C VAL A 32 80.69 26.75 132.12
N ILE A 33 80.02 25.67 132.55
CA ILE A 33 79.51 25.50 133.91
C ILE A 33 80.68 25.29 134.89
N ASP A 34 81.64 24.44 134.54
CA ASP A 34 82.83 24.19 135.37
C ASP A 34 83.75 25.41 135.40
N ALA A 35 83.91 26.12 134.28
CA ALA A 35 84.61 27.40 134.21
C ALA A 35 84.01 28.42 135.20
N SER A 36 82.69 28.65 135.10
CA SER A 36 81.94 29.57 135.95
C SER A 36 81.99 29.18 137.43
N LYS A 37 81.92 27.87 137.73
CA LYS A 37 82.00 27.32 139.09
C LYS A 37 83.38 27.57 139.70
N ASN A 38 84.46 27.33 138.97
CA ASN A 38 85.83 27.51 139.46
C ASN A 38 86.17 29.00 139.63
N LEU A 39 85.64 29.88 138.77
CA LEU A 39 85.67 31.34 138.94
C LEU A 39 84.99 31.80 140.23
N ASN A 40 83.84 31.23 140.59
CA ASN A 40 83.14 31.53 141.84
C ASN A 40 83.89 31.01 143.08
N ILE A 41 84.50 29.81 143.00
CA ILE A 41 85.36 29.28 144.07
C ILE A 41 86.57 30.21 144.29
N PHE A 42 87.22 30.64 143.21
CA PHE A 42 88.32 31.60 143.24
C PHE A 42 87.91 32.96 143.85
N ALA A 43 86.70 33.46 143.53
CA ALA A 43 86.19 34.70 144.12
C ALA A 43 85.96 34.58 145.64
N SER A 44 85.35 33.48 146.10
CA SER A 44 85.19 33.19 147.54
C SER A 44 86.53 33.07 148.26
N TYR A 45 87.51 32.43 147.63
CA TYR A 45 88.87 32.30 148.12
C TYR A 45 89.57 33.67 148.27
N SER A 46 89.39 34.57 147.30
CA SER A 46 89.98 35.92 147.31
C SER A 46 89.46 36.77 148.48
N GLN A 47 88.18 36.63 148.82
CA GLN A 47 87.60 37.28 150.01
C GLN A 47 88.21 36.75 151.31
N GLU A 48 88.46 35.44 151.42
CA GLU A 48 89.11 34.84 152.60
C GLU A 48 90.57 35.31 152.75
N TYR A 49 91.28 35.52 151.64
CA TYR A 49 92.63 36.10 151.63
C TYR A 49 92.67 37.50 152.26
N GLN A 50 91.81 38.41 151.83
CA GLN A 50 91.78 39.78 152.39
C GLN A 50 91.33 39.79 153.85
N ASN A 51 90.27 39.05 154.20
CA ASN A 51 89.79 38.95 155.58
C ASN A 51 90.90 38.48 156.56
N THR A 52 91.75 37.54 156.13
CA THR A 52 92.86 37.00 156.93
C THR A 52 94.02 38.00 157.04
N LYS A 53 94.32 38.72 155.96
CA LYS A 53 95.34 39.75 155.88
C LYS A 53 95.04 40.93 156.80
N ASP A 54 93.83 41.45 156.73
CA ASP A 54 93.41 42.66 157.45
C ASP A 54 93.20 42.43 158.96
N THR A 55 93.09 41.16 159.40
CA THR A 55 92.92 40.78 160.82
C THR A 55 94.18 40.16 161.41
N LEU A 56 94.47 38.89 161.09
CA LEU A 56 95.46 38.09 161.81
C LEU A 56 96.90 38.54 161.55
N VAL A 57 97.21 39.03 160.35
CA VAL A 57 98.55 39.56 160.02
C VAL A 57 98.76 40.92 160.71
N VAL A 58 97.75 41.79 160.71
CA VAL A 58 97.79 43.09 161.41
C VAL A 58 97.93 42.89 162.93
N GLU A 59 97.19 41.95 163.53
CA GLU A 59 97.34 41.57 164.94
C GLU A 59 98.74 41.02 165.26
N MET A 60 99.30 40.17 164.39
CA MET A 60 100.66 39.64 164.56
C MET A 60 101.67 40.79 164.54
N ASN A 61 101.59 41.67 163.54
CA ASN A 61 102.53 42.78 163.38
C ASN A 61 102.47 43.74 164.58
N LYS A 62 101.27 44.07 165.05
CA LYS A 62 101.08 44.92 166.25
C LYS A 62 101.65 44.27 167.52
N LEU A 63 101.33 42.99 167.78
CA LEU A 63 101.88 42.27 168.92
C LEU A 63 103.42 42.20 168.86
N GLY A 64 104.01 42.14 167.66
CA GLY A 64 105.45 42.25 167.44
C GLY A 64 106.05 43.59 167.88
N GLN A 65 105.37 44.71 167.58
CA GLN A 65 105.80 46.05 167.98
C GLN A 65 105.71 46.26 169.50
N ASP A 66 104.61 45.82 170.13
CA ASP A 66 104.39 45.95 171.58
C ASP A 66 105.50 45.24 172.41
N ILE A 67 106.12 44.18 171.87
CA ILE A 67 107.21 43.44 172.53
C ILE A 67 108.52 44.23 172.57
N LEU A 68 108.79 45.07 171.56
CA LEU A 68 110.07 45.77 171.42
C LEU A 68 110.20 46.99 172.35
N ALA A 69 109.14 47.34 173.09
CA ALA A 69 109.03 48.61 173.83
C ALA A 69 109.37 48.56 175.33
N GLN A 70 109.58 47.40 175.97
CA GLN A 70 109.74 47.30 177.43
C GLN A 70 111.21 47.15 177.91
N LYS A 71 111.78 48.21 178.52
CA LYS A 71 113.03 48.13 179.31
C LYS A 71 113.26 49.31 180.29
N TYR A 72 113.57 48.98 181.56
CA TYR A 72 114.19 49.77 182.66
C TYR A 72 113.40 50.70 183.59
N GLU A 73 113.50 50.38 184.90
CA GLU A 73 113.78 51.19 186.11
C GLU A 73 114.69 50.31 187.05
N THR A 74 115.50 50.67 188.08
CA THR A 74 115.78 51.83 188.99
C THR A 74 114.92 51.88 190.29
N GLU A 75 115.41 52.05 191.54
CA GLU A 75 116.76 52.26 192.16
C GLU A 75 116.95 51.48 193.51
N LEU A 76 117.94 51.86 194.36
CA LEU A 76 118.15 51.56 195.80
C LEU A 76 118.46 50.10 196.24
N SER A 77 119.52 49.49 195.68
CA SER A 77 120.25 48.43 196.40
C SER A 77 121.76 48.32 196.03
N ASN A 78 122.52 47.57 196.85
CA ASN A 78 123.98 47.58 196.99
C ASN A 78 124.86 47.32 195.74
N TYR A 79 126.06 47.94 195.80
CA TYR A 79 127.37 47.52 195.25
C TYR A 79 127.58 47.47 193.72
N ILE A 80 128.66 48.13 193.28
CA ILE A 80 129.20 48.12 191.92
C ILE A 80 130.63 47.54 191.97
N TYR A 81 130.84 46.43 191.27
CA TYR A 81 132.12 45.82 190.85
C TYR A 81 131.71 44.83 189.75
N ASP A 82 131.99 44.97 188.45
CA ASP A 82 133.21 45.40 187.72
C ASP A 82 134.33 44.34 187.69
N ILE A 83 135.14 44.38 186.62
CA ILE A 83 136.32 43.57 186.28
C ILE A 83 136.08 42.33 185.37
N THR A 84 137.11 42.08 184.58
CA THR A 84 137.31 41.21 183.40
C THR A 84 137.29 39.69 183.65
N GLN A 85 137.21 38.93 182.55
CA GLN A 85 137.86 37.62 182.28
C GLN A 85 138.09 36.64 183.47
N TYR A 86 137.52 35.42 183.39
CA TYR A 86 138.31 34.21 183.07
C TYR A 86 137.45 32.99 182.72
N GLN A 87 138.10 31.86 182.36
CA GLN A 87 137.48 30.60 181.90
C GLN A 87 137.04 29.70 183.08
N GLY A 88 135.89 29.01 183.02
CA GLY A 88 135.38 28.26 184.20
C GLY A 88 134.27 27.19 184.10
N LYS A 89 133.87 26.70 182.91
CA LYS A 89 132.82 25.65 182.67
C LYS A 89 131.35 25.98 183.02
N THR A 90 130.47 25.38 182.20
CA THR A 90 129.02 25.11 182.39
C THR A 90 128.05 26.25 182.70
N PHE A 91 127.32 26.70 181.66
CA PHE A 91 125.86 26.50 181.59
C PHE A 91 125.39 26.37 180.11
N ARG A 92 124.10 26.05 179.88
CA ARG A 92 123.50 25.92 178.53
C ARG A 92 122.61 27.14 178.22
N GLU A 93 122.73 27.72 177.02
CA GLU A 93 121.79 28.76 176.54
C GLU A 93 121.40 28.58 175.06
N ASN A 94 120.19 29.04 174.72
CA ASN A 94 119.55 28.89 173.40
C ASN A 94 119.65 30.18 172.57
N LYS A 95 119.83 30.04 171.26
CA LYS A 95 119.64 31.14 170.30
C LYS A 95 118.16 31.26 169.91
N PHE A 96 117.56 32.43 170.14
CA PHE A 96 116.25 32.81 169.57
C PHE A 96 116.46 33.69 168.32
N LYS A 97 115.53 33.62 167.37
CA LYS A 97 115.47 34.47 166.16
C LYS A 97 114.50 35.64 166.38
N ASP A 98 114.84 36.80 165.85
CA ASP A 98 114.16 38.06 166.16
C ASP A 98 112.72 38.14 165.60
N ILE A 99 112.03 39.24 165.89
CA ILE A 99 110.63 39.52 165.54
C ILE A 99 110.50 40.07 164.13
N THR A 100 111.37 41.01 163.72
CA THR A 100 111.31 41.70 162.42
C THR A 100 111.35 40.72 161.24
N ASP A 101 112.25 39.74 161.28
CA ASP A 101 112.37 38.64 160.33
C ASP A 101 111.04 37.93 159.99
N ARG A 102 110.07 37.92 160.92
CA ARG A 102 108.77 37.24 160.75
C ARG A 102 107.72 38.14 160.10
N HIS A 103 107.89 39.46 160.16
CA HIS A 103 106.99 40.40 159.47
C HIS A 103 107.32 40.41 157.98
N ASP A 104 108.61 40.46 157.65
CA ASP A 104 109.08 40.50 156.26
C ASP A 104 108.80 39.20 155.49
N ASP A 105 109.02 38.03 156.09
CA ASP A 105 108.66 36.74 155.46
C ASP A 105 107.16 36.66 155.15
N MET A 106 106.31 37.15 156.07
CA MET A 106 104.86 37.15 155.88
C MET A 106 104.41 38.13 154.79
N ASN A 107 105.02 39.31 154.70
CA ASN A 107 104.72 40.29 153.65
C ASN A 107 105.11 39.77 152.26
N ASN A 108 106.30 39.17 152.12
CA ASN A 108 106.75 38.54 150.87
C ASN A 108 105.80 37.39 150.44
N LYS A 109 105.42 36.53 151.37
CA LYS A 109 104.42 35.46 151.19
C LYS A 109 103.06 36.00 150.73
N LEU A 110 102.59 37.12 151.29
CA LEU A 110 101.33 37.75 150.86
C LEU A 110 101.40 38.33 149.45
N GLU A 111 102.54 38.88 149.03
CA GLU A 111 102.75 39.39 147.67
C GLU A 111 102.82 38.26 146.63
N GLU A 112 103.46 37.13 146.99
CA GLU A 112 103.51 35.92 146.16
C GLU A 112 102.11 35.36 145.88
N LEU A 113 101.25 35.25 146.91
CA LEU A 113 99.84 34.85 146.73
C LEU A 113 99.06 35.80 145.81
N SER A 114 99.31 37.11 145.89
CA SER A 114 98.63 38.10 145.05
C SER A 114 98.93 37.88 143.57
N LYS A 115 100.19 37.64 143.22
CA LYS A 115 100.62 37.40 141.83
C LYS A 115 100.09 36.07 141.28
N LEU A 116 100.12 35.02 142.10
CA LEU A 116 99.54 33.72 141.75
C LEU A 116 98.01 33.81 141.55
N ALA A 117 97.33 34.67 142.31
CA ALA A 117 95.89 34.89 142.18
C ALA A 117 95.53 35.59 140.86
N GLU A 118 96.27 36.64 140.47
CA GLU A 118 96.06 37.32 139.17
C GLU A 118 96.27 36.36 137.99
N ILE A 119 97.32 35.53 138.04
CA ILE A 119 97.61 34.52 137.01
C ILE A 119 96.48 33.47 136.93
N LYS A 120 96.03 32.91 138.07
CA LYS A 120 94.94 31.92 138.06
C LYS A 120 93.64 32.53 137.54
N LYS A 121 93.31 33.78 137.89
CA LYS A 121 92.11 34.45 137.35
C LYS A 121 92.16 34.57 135.83
N ALA A 122 93.27 35.04 135.26
CA ALA A 122 93.41 35.22 133.81
C ALA A 122 93.19 33.91 133.02
N ILE A 123 93.67 32.78 133.56
CA ILE A 123 93.46 31.44 132.98
C ILE A 123 91.98 31.03 133.04
N LEU A 124 91.29 31.29 134.16
CA LEU A 124 89.86 30.98 134.30
C LEU A 124 88.99 31.83 133.35
N ASP A 125 89.29 33.13 133.23
CA ASP A 125 88.59 34.07 132.33
C ASP A 125 88.79 33.74 130.83
N ASP A 126 89.94 33.18 130.43
CA ASP A 126 90.19 32.69 129.07
C ASP A 126 89.52 31.33 128.81
N HIS A 127 89.62 30.39 129.74
CA HIS A 127 88.95 29.09 129.63
C HIS A 127 87.42 29.24 129.50
N LEU A 128 86.80 30.18 130.22
CA LEU A 128 85.38 30.48 130.08
C LEU A 128 85.02 30.89 128.64
N LYS A 129 85.78 31.84 128.05
CA LYS A 129 85.58 32.31 126.68
C LYS A 129 85.83 31.24 125.62
N ARG A 130 86.81 30.35 125.86
CA ARG A 130 87.04 29.18 125.00
C ARG A 130 85.82 28.26 125.00
N GLU A 131 85.23 27.96 126.16
CA GLU A 131 84.05 27.10 126.26
C GLU A 131 82.79 27.78 125.69
N GLU A 132 82.61 29.10 125.86
CA GLU A 132 81.54 29.86 125.19
C GLU A 132 81.69 29.84 123.66
N PHE A 133 82.91 29.95 123.15
CA PHE A 133 83.21 29.81 121.72
C PHE A 133 82.89 28.39 121.23
N ILE A 134 83.33 27.34 121.95
CA ILE A 134 83.04 25.94 121.64
C ILE A 134 81.53 25.68 121.59
N GLU A 135 80.75 26.22 122.53
CA GLU A 135 79.29 26.04 122.54
C GLU A 135 78.60 26.75 121.36
N LYS A 136 79.09 27.93 120.95
CA LYS A 136 78.66 28.58 119.72
C LYS A 136 78.96 27.73 118.47
N VAL A 137 80.13 27.11 118.39
CA VAL A 137 80.51 26.21 117.28
C VAL A 137 79.64 24.93 117.29
N ARG A 138 79.29 24.40 118.47
CA ARG A 138 78.31 23.30 118.62
C ARG A 138 76.94 23.71 118.09
N GLN A 139 76.42 24.88 118.46
CA GLN A 139 75.13 25.38 117.98
C GLN A 139 75.11 25.49 116.45
N MET A 140 76.16 26.04 115.83
CA MET A 140 76.27 26.10 114.37
C MET A 140 76.25 24.71 113.71
N ASN A 141 76.88 23.69 114.33
CA ASN A 141 76.82 22.30 113.84
C ASN A 141 75.42 21.66 114.01
N VAL A 142 74.67 22.03 115.05
CA VAL A 142 73.25 21.66 115.18
C VAL A 142 72.42 22.31 114.07
N GLU A 143 72.58 23.60 113.82
CA GLU A 143 71.91 24.30 112.70
C GLU A 143 72.26 23.70 111.33
N HIS A 144 73.51 23.26 111.14
CA HIS A 144 73.95 22.52 109.95
C HIS A 144 73.26 21.16 109.84
N LYS A 145 73.19 20.40 110.94
CA LYS A 145 72.49 19.11 110.99
C LYS A 145 71.00 19.28 110.67
N ASP A 146 70.35 20.29 111.24
CA ASP A 146 68.95 20.62 111.00
C ASP A 146 68.67 20.97 109.53
N LYS A 147 69.57 21.73 108.87
CA LYS A 147 69.47 22.00 107.43
C LYS A 147 69.65 20.73 106.61
N PHE A 148 70.61 19.88 106.97
CA PHE A 148 70.86 18.60 106.31
C PHE A 148 69.67 17.65 106.43
N GLU A 149 69.10 17.44 107.62
CA GLU A 149 67.95 16.54 107.80
C GLU A 149 66.71 17.03 107.05
N LYS A 150 66.48 18.35 106.96
CA LYS A 150 65.40 18.92 106.12
C LYS A 150 65.61 18.65 104.62
N LEU A 151 66.85 18.74 104.15
CA LEU A 151 67.22 18.43 102.77
C LEU A 151 67.15 16.93 102.44
N VAL A 152 67.49 16.05 103.38
CA VAL A 152 67.30 14.59 103.24
C VAL A 152 65.81 14.25 103.15
N ASN A 153 64.97 14.81 104.03
CA ASN A 153 63.51 14.61 103.97
C ASN A 153 62.91 15.11 102.64
N TRP A 154 63.39 16.24 102.12
CA TRP A 154 63.02 16.72 100.79
C TRP A 154 63.47 15.75 99.68
N PHE A 155 64.71 15.25 99.74
CA PHE A 155 65.21 14.25 98.80
C PHE A 155 64.35 12.99 98.76
N GLU A 156 64.01 12.38 99.89
CA GLU A 156 63.22 11.14 99.92
C GLU A 156 61.81 11.38 99.33
N ALA A 157 61.23 12.56 99.59
CA ALA A 157 59.94 12.95 99.00
C ALA A 157 60.01 13.15 97.47
N LYS A 158 61.10 13.72 96.95
CA LYS A 158 61.30 13.89 95.50
C LYS A 158 61.68 12.60 94.79
N LYS A 159 62.53 11.77 95.40
CA LYS A 159 62.86 10.43 94.91
C LYS A 159 61.59 9.61 94.71
N LYS A 160 60.70 9.58 95.72
CA LYS A 160 59.40 8.90 95.62
C LYS A 160 58.51 9.43 94.49
N TYR A 161 58.54 10.73 94.18
CA TYR A 161 57.83 11.28 93.02
C TYR A 161 58.46 10.84 91.69
N LEU A 162 59.80 10.77 91.61
CA LEU A 162 60.50 10.37 90.39
C LEU A 162 60.40 8.85 90.10
N GLU A 163 60.40 8.03 91.15
CA GLU A 163 60.23 6.57 91.04
C GLU A 163 58.79 6.14 90.73
N LEU A 164 57.79 6.97 91.05
CA LEU A 164 56.40 6.72 90.70
C LEU A 164 56.22 6.78 89.18
N ARG A 165 55.60 5.74 88.62
CA ARG A 165 55.17 5.71 87.21
C ARG A 165 53.69 6.05 87.13
N GLU A 166 53.36 7.12 86.42
CA GLU A 166 51.98 7.48 86.10
C GLU A 166 51.45 6.73 84.87
N GLU A 167 50.23 6.21 84.98
CA GLU A 167 49.45 5.81 83.81
C GLU A 167 48.95 7.07 83.09
N ILE A 168 49.39 7.24 81.84
CA ILE A 168 48.94 8.30 80.95
C ILE A 168 48.05 7.63 79.90
N ASN A 169 46.79 8.05 79.82
CA ASN A 169 45.76 7.48 78.94
C ASN A 169 45.16 8.53 77.98
N SER A 170 45.77 9.72 77.94
CA SER A 170 45.40 10.83 77.07
C SER A 170 46.53 11.85 76.93
N VAL A 171 46.50 12.60 75.80
CA VAL A 171 47.39 13.75 75.53
C VAL A 171 47.30 14.81 76.63
N GLY A 172 46.11 15.01 77.21
CA GLY A 172 45.89 15.96 78.31
C GLY A 172 46.60 15.55 79.60
N GLU A 173 46.50 14.27 79.99
CA GLU A 173 47.22 13.73 81.15
C GLU A 173 48.73 13.78 80.95
N GLY A 174 49.24 13.40 79.77
CA GLY A 174 50.68 13.45 79.48
C GLY A 174 51.27 14.86 79.62
N ARG A 175 50.58 15.87 79.06
CA ARG A 175 50.97 17.28 79.21
C ARG A 175 50.87 17.77 80.66
N ASN A 176 49.87 17.31 81.42
CA ASN A 176 49.76 17.64 82.85
C ASN A 176 50.90 17.03 83.68
N GLN A 177 51.35 15.80 83.37
CA GLN A 177 52.49 15.19 84.07
C GLN A 177 53.82 15.85 83.71
N LEU A 178 54.01 16.28 82.45
CA LEU A 178 55.18 17.09 82.07
C LEU A 178 55.18 18.46 82.77
N ASN A 179 54.03 19.13 82.90
CA ASN A 179 53.92 20.36 83.69
C ASN A 179 54.30 20.15 85.16
N LEU A 180 53.91 19.02 85.78
CA LEU A 180 54.33 18.66 87.14
C LEU A 180 55.82 18.35 87.23
N PHE A 181 56.40 17.73 86.20
CA PHE A 181 57.83 17.47 86.10
C PHE A 181 58.65 18.76 85.96
N ASP A 182 58.16 19.74 85.19
CA ASP A 182 58.81 21.04 85.05
C ASP A 182 58.72 21.86 86.35
N ILE A 183 57.60 21.79 87.10
CA ILE A 183 57.51 22.34 88.46
C ILE A 183 58.56 21.70 89.38
N TYR A 184 58.67 20.37 89.38
CA TYR A 184 59.73 19.67 90.12
C TYR A 184 61.14 20.12 89.71
N SER A 185 61.41 20.25 88.41
CA SER A 185 62.73 20.62 87.88
C SER A 185 63.16 22.01 88.34
N ASN A 186 62.22 22.97 88.36
CA ASN A 186 62.45 24.30 88.93
C ASN A 186 62.70 24.23 90.45
N GLU A 187 61.94 23.42 91.18
CA GLU A 187 62.14 23.25 92.63
C GLU A 187 63.49 22.60 92.98
N TYR A 188 63.93 21.60 92.21
CA TYR A 188 65.23 20.95 92.33
C TYR A 188 66.37 21.96 92.14
N GLN A 189 66.33 22.75 91.06
CA GLN A 189 67.36 23.75 90.78
C GLN A 189 67.39 24.84 91.86
N ASN A 190 66.21 25.36 92.27
CA ASN A 190 66.11 26.33 93.36
C ASN A 190 66.67 25.78 94.69
N THR A 191 66.36 24.54 95.05
CA THR A 191 66.81 23.91 96.31
C THR A 191 68.32 23.67 96.32
N LYS A 192 68.89 23.29 95.18
CA LYS A 192 70.34 23.14 94.96
C LYS A 192 71.07 24.48 95.08
N ASP A 193 70.58 25.52 94.42
CA ASP A 193 71.25 26.83 94.35
C ASP A 193 71.08 27.67 95.63
N THR A 194 70.04 27.39 96.43
CA THR A 194 69.78 28.07 97.71
C THR A 194 70.09 27.18 98.92
N SER A 195 69.17 26.31 99.34
CA SER A 195 69.24 25.54 100.58
C SER A 195 70.50 24.66 100.71
N VAL A 196 70.91 23.97 99.64
CA VAL A 196 72.14 23.15 99.65
C VAL A 196 73.39 24.03 99.64
N ALA A 197 73.40 25.12 98.86
CA ALA A 197 74.50 26.09 98.87
C ALA A 197 74.67 26.76 100.25
N GLU A 198 73.58 27.11 100.93
CA GLU A 198 73.59 27.62 102.30
C GLU A 198 74.12 26.60 103.32
N MET A 199 73.69 25.33 103.22
CA MET A 199 74.18 24.26 104.09
C MET A 199 75.70 24.05 103.88
N ASN A 200 76.14 24.00 102.62
CA ASN A 200 77.54 23.82 102.27
C ASN A 200 78.39 25.02 102.69
N LYS A 201 77.83 26.25 102.63
CA LYS A 201 78.48 27.45 103.18
C LYS A 201 78.59 27.38 104.70
N LEU A 202 77.50 27.12 105.42
CA LEU A 202 77.50 27.01 106.89
C LEU A 202 78.50 25.94 107.36
N GLY A 203 78.64 24.83 106.64
CA GLY A 203 79.63 23.80 106.93
C GLY A 203 81.07 24.30 106.83
N LYS A 204 81.40 25.04 105.76
CA LYS A 204 82.72 25.69 105.60
C LYS A 204 82.95 26.74 106.70
N ASP A 205 81.92 27.52 107.02
CA ASP A 205 81.97 28.54 108.07
C ASP A 205 82.21 27.91 109.46
N ILE A 206 81.76 26.68 109.72
CA ILE A 206 82.05 25.91 110.95
C ILE A 206 83.47 25.32 110.93
N LEU A 207 83.87 24.67 109.84
CA LEU A 207 85.21 24.06 109.71
C LEU A 207 86.35 25.09 109.79
N ALA A 208 86.06 26.36 109.53
CA ALA A 208 86.99 27.48 109.69
C ALA A 208 87.08 28.04 111.13
N GLN A 209 86.30 27.56 112.09
CA GLN A 209 86.27 28.11 113.46
C GLN A 209 87.49 27.67 114.29
N LYS A 210 88.24 28.66 114.80
CA LYS A 210 89.38 28.50 115.71
C LYS A 210 89.37 29.58 116.78
N TYR A 211 89.70 29.20 118.01
CA TYR A 211 89.99 30.09 119.13
C TYR A 211 91.43 29.86 119.57
N GLU A 212 92.24 30.91 119.70
CA GLU A 212 93.67 30.77 120.03
C GLU A 212 94.16 31.99 120.83
N THR A 213 94.69 31.74 122.01
CA THR A 213 95.33 32.72 122.90
C THR A 213 96.62 32.15 123.48
N GLU A 214 97.39 32.95 124.20
CA GLU A 214 98.60 32.48 124.90
C GLU A 214 98.29 31.50 126.06
N LEU A 215 97.00 31.38 126.46
CA LEU A 215 96.57 30.58 127.60
C LEU A 215 95.80 29.32 127.17
N SER A 216 95.02 29.35 126.09
CA SER A 216 94.35 28.16 125.55
C SER A 216 94.09 28.22 124.04
N ASN A 217 93.78 27.04 123.47
CA ASN A 217 93.53 26.86 122.04
C ASN A 217 92.36 25.88 121.85
N TYR A 218 91.50 26.16 120.87
CA TYR A 218 90.51 25.24 120.35
C TYR A 218 90.46 25.33 118.82
N VAL A 219 90.67 24.19 118.17
CA VAL A 219 90.36 23.95 116.76
C VAL A 219 89.22 22.93 116.74
N TYR A 220 88.23 23.11 115.87
CA TYR A 220 87.20 22.08 115.66
C TYR A 220 87.84 20.76 115.20
N ASN A 221 87.91 19.79 116.11
CA ASN A 221 88.48 18.46 115.87
C ASN A 221 87.57 17.37 116.46
N ILE A 222 87.27 16.37 115.64
CA ILE A 222 86.27 15.33 115.87
C ILE A 222 86.63 14.46 117.10
N THR A 223 87.92 14.23 117.36
CA THR A 223 88.37 13.24 118.36
C THR A 223 88.23 13.68 119.83
N GLN A 224 88.05 14.98 120.12
CA GLN A 224 87.90 15.45 121.51
C GLN A 224 86.51 15.20 122.13
N TYR A 225 85.56 14.64 121.37
CA TYR A 225 84.22 14.29 121.86
C TYR A 225 84.13 12.93 122.59
N GLN A 226 85.25 12.33 123.00
CA GLN A 226 85.28 11.04 123.71
C GLN A 226 84.91 11.16 125.22
N GLY A 227 83.73 11.71 125.49
CA GLY A 227 83.15 11.87 126.84
C GLY A 227 81.93 10.99 127.14
N LYS A 228 81.47 10.18 126.17
CA LYS A 228 80.42 9.15 126.30
C LYS A 228 80.43 8.23 125.08
N THR A 229 80.51 6.92 125.29
CA THR A 229 80.28 5.93 124.23
C THR A 229 78.77 5.79 123.96
N PHE A 230 78.28 6.51 122.95
CA PHE A 230 77.02 6.15 122.29
C PHE A 230 77.32 5.24 121.10
N GLY A 231 76.67 4.07 121.07
CA GLY A 231 76.86 3.08 120.02
C GLY A 231 76.15 3.44 118.71
N GLU A 232 76.74 3.02 117.60
CA GLU A 232 76.06 2.62 116.35
C GLU A 232 74.90 3.52 115.86
N ASN A 233 75.09 4.84 115.75
CA ASN A 233 74.35 5.63 114.75
C ASN A 233 74.96 6.99 114.39
N GLN A 234 75.25 7.14 113.08
CA GLN A 234 74.90 8.32 112.26
C GLN A 234 75.21 9.73 112.81
N PHE A 235 76.47 10.00 113.16
CA PHE A 235 77.01 11.37 113.14
C PHE A 235 78.07 11.50 112.06
N LYS A 236 77.60 11.58 110.81
CA LYS A 236 78.37 12.04 109.64
C LYS A 236 79.01 13.39 109.94
N ASP A 237 80.29 13.54 109.57
CA ASP A 237 80.98 14.83 109.60
C ASP A 237 80.27 15.86 108.70
N ILE A 238 80.59 17.12 108.88
CA ILE A 238 80.16 18.21 108.00
C ILE A 238 80.53 17.89 106.54
N THR A 239 81.72 17.33 106.29
CA THR A 239 82.16 16.87 104.95
C THR A 239 81.27 15.74 104.43
N ASP A 240 81.08 14.69 105.22
CA ASP A 240 80.22 13.53 104.87
C ASP A 240 78.78 13.94 104.53
N ARG A 241 78.25 15.00 105.16
CA ARG A 241 76.92 15.57 104.88
C ARG A 241 76.87 16.32 103.56
N HIS A 242 77.93 17.03 103.19
CA HIS A 242 78.00 17.72 101.88
C HIS A 242 78.05 16.66 100.78
N ASP A 243 78.88 15.62 100.94
CA ASP A 243 79.01 14.54 99.96
C ASP A 243 77.75 13.67 99.87
N ASP A 244 77.09 13.34 100.98
CA ASP A 244 75.78 12.65 100.96
C ASP A 244 74.74 13.45 100.17
N MET A 245 74.67 14.77 100.40
CA MET A 245 73.72 15.64 99.71
C MET A 245 74.06 15.80 98.22
N ASN A 246 75.35 15.87 97.85
CA ASN A 246 75.79 15.91 96.45
C ASN A 246 75.42 14.60 95.72
N ASN A 247 75.68 13.45 96.33
CA ASN A 247 75.30 12.14 95.78
C ASN A 247 73.77 12.01 95.63
N LYS A 248 73.00 12.47 96.63
CA LYS A 248 71.53 12.53 96.59
C LYS A 248 71.00 13.45 95.49
N LEU A 249 71.65 14.59 95.21
CA LEU A 249 71.29 15.44 94.07
C LEU A 249 71.59 14.73 92.73
N GLU A 250 72.72 14.04 92.60
CA GLU A 250 73.05 13.28 91.38
C GLU A 250 72.07 12.12 91.12
N GLU A 251 71.64 11.42 92.17
CA GLU A 251 70.60 10.39 92.11
C GLU A 251 69.26 10.95 91.62
N LEU A 252 68.80 12.08 92.18
CA LEU A 252 67.61 12.78 91.69
C LEU A 252 67.74 13.22 90.23
N SER A 253 68.93 13.68 89.81
CA SER A 253 69.17 14.08 88.41
C SER A 253 68.96 12.92 87.43
N LYS A 254 69.52 11.74 87.74
CA LYS A 254 69.38 10.53 86.91
C LYS A 254 67.95 10.00 86.88
N LEU A 255 67.27 9.98 88.03
CA LEU A 255 65.85 9.61 88.12
C LEU A 255 64.96 10.60 87.34
N ALA A 256 65.32 11.89 87.32
CA ALA A 256 64.59 12.91 86.58
C ALA A 256 64.74 12.76 85.06
N GLU A 257 65.95 12.47 84.56
CA GLU A 257 66.18 12.16 83.14
C GLU A 257 65.36 10.95 82.68
N ILE A 258 65.36 9.86 83.47
CA ILE A 258 64.57 8.65 83.19
C ILE A 258 63.07 8.96 83.18
N LYS A 259 62.56 9.69 84.17
CA LYS A 259 61.14 10.06 84.23
C LYS A 259 60.73 10.94 83.05
N LYS A 260 61.53 11.95 82.70
CA LYS A 260 61.24 12.81 81.55
C LYS A 260 61.16 12.02 80.25
N ALA A 261 62.10 11.10 80.00
CA ALA A 261 62.08 10.26 78.82
C ALA A 261 60.79 9.40 78.72
N ILE A 262 60.33 8.84 79.84
CA ILE A 262 59.06 8.09 79.91
C ILE A 262 57.85 8.99 79.64
N LEU A 263 57.79 10.19 80.24
CA LEU A 263 56.69 11.13 80.04
C LEU A 263 56.62 11.66 78.59
N ASP A 264 57.77 12.00 78.00
CA ASP A 264 57.88 12.46 76.59
C ASP A 264 57.53 11.35 75.59
N ASP A 265 57.82 10.08 75.89
CA ASP A 265 57.44 8.93 75.08
C ASP A 265 55.94 8.61 75.20
N HIS A 266 55.42 8.56 76.44
CA HIS A 266 53.98 8.36 76.70
C HIS A 266 53.13 9.45 76.05
N LEU A 267 53.55 10.72 76.07
CA LEU A 267 52.84 11.79 75.36
C LEU A 267 52.81 11.55 73.85
N LYS A 268 53.94 11.17 73.23
CA LYS A 268 53.99 10.87 71.79
C LYS A 268 53.15 9.64 71.43
N ARG A 269 53.08 8.63 72.29
CA ARG A 269 52.18 7.48 72.15
C ARG A 269 50.72 7.94 72.14
N GLU A 270 50.30 8.78 73.07
CA GLU A 270 48.91 9.28 73.10
C GLU A 270 48.58 10.22 71.93
N GLU A 271 49.52 11.06 71.48
CA GLU A 271 49.34 11.89 70.29
C GLU A 271 49.25 11.04 69.00
N PHE A 272 49.98 9.91 68.95
CA PHE A 272 49.81 8.91 67.90
C PHE A 272 48.44 8.22 67.99
N ILE A 273 48.02 7.75 69.16
CA ILE A 273 46.72 7.12 69.39
C ILE A 273 45.57 8.04 68.98
N GLU A 274 45.63 9.32 69.32
CA GLU A 274 44.59 10.29 68.96
C GLU A 274 44.53 10.53 67.44
N LYS A 275 45.68 10.53 66.74
CA LYS A 275 45.71 10.53 65.27
C LYS A 275 45.06 9.27 64.67
N VAL A 276 45.30 8.09 65.24
CA VAL A 276 44.66 6.83 64.80
C VAL A 276 43.15 6.86 65.07
N ARG A 277 42.71 7.44 66.19
CA ARG A 277 41.28 7.69 66.47
C ARG A 277 40.65 8.60 65.42
N GLN A 278 41.30 9.72 65.07
CA GLN A 278 40.81 10.63 64.02
C GLN A 278 40.65 9.90 62.67
N MET A 279 41.64 9.10 62.26
CA MET A 279 41.54 8.30 61.03
C MET A 279 40.34 7.33 61.05
N ASN A 280 40.02 6.72 62.20
CA ASN A 280 38.84 5.86 62.36
C ASN A 280 37.51 6.64 62.32
N VAL A 281 37.47 7.89 62.79
CA VAL A 281 36.32 8.79 62.60
C VAL A 281 36.15 9.12 61.11
N GLU A 282 37.22 9.51 60.41
CA GLU A 282 37.19 9.76 58.96
C GLU A 282 36.75 8.52 58.15
N HIS A 283 37.16 7.32 58.59
CA HIS A 283 36.70 6.04 58.03
C HIS A 283 35.20 5.82 58.25
N LYS A 284 34.71 6.04 59.47
CA LYS A 284 33.28 5.94 59.80
C LYS A 284 32.45 6.93 58.99
N ASP A 285 32.90 8.17 58.82
CA ASP A 285 32.21 9.19 58.05
C ASP A 285 32.16 8.87 56.55
N LYS A 286 33.20 8.25 55.99
CA LYS A 286 33.16 7.70 54.61
C LYS A 286 32.16 6.55 54.50
N PHE A 287 32.16 5.62 55.47
CA PHE A 287 31.23 4.50 55.51
C PHE A 287 29.76 4.95 55.63
N GLU A 288 29.42 5.88 56.53
CA GLU A 288 28.04 6.35 56.69
C GLU A 288 27.50 7.07 55.44
N LYS A 289 28.36 7.78 54.70
CA LYS A 289 28.01 8.38 53.39
C LYS A 289 27.69 7.30 52.35
N LEU A 290 28.51 6.25 52.25
CA LEU A 290 28.28 5.12 51.35
C LEU A 290 27.02 4.31 51.73
N VAL A 291 26.72 4.15 53.03
CA VAL A 291 25.50 3.51 53.52
C VAL A 291 24.25 4.33 53.20
N ASN A 292 24.32 5.66 53.18
CA ASN A 292 23.20 6.49 52.76
C ASN A 292 23.00 6.45 51.23
N TRP A 293 24.08 6.58 50.46
CA TRP A 293 24.05 6.36 49.00
C TRP A 293 23.43 5.01 48.62
N PHE A 294 23.80 3.94 49.34
CA PHE A 294 23.21 2.61 49.17
C PHE A 294 21.68 2.61 49.34
N LYS A 295 21.14 3.30 50.34
CA LYS A 295 19.68 3.38 50.57
C LYS A 295 18.99 4.06 49.38
N ASP A 296 19.51 5.20 48.95
CA ASP A 296 18.95 5.98 47.84
C ASP A 296 18.93 5.16 46.54
N LYS A 297 20.02 4.45 46.25
CA LYS A 297 20.10 3.58 45.06
C LYS A 297 19.23 2.34 45.18
N LYS A 298 19.16 1.71 46.35
CA LYS A 298 18.26 0.59 46.61
C LYS A 298 16.80 0.99 46.34
N THR A 299 16.35 2.14 46.86
CA THR A 299 15.00 2.66 46.60
C THR A 299 14.73 2.89 45.11
N TYR A 300 15.68 3.45 44.36
CA TYR A 300 15.56 3.57 42.90
C TYR A 300 15.44 2.20 42.19
N LEU A 301 16.18 1.19 42.65
CA LEU A 301 16.15 -0.14 42.05
C LEU A 301 14.87 -0.94 42.37
N GLU A 302 14.28 -0.73 43.55
CA GLU A 302 13.06 -1.42 44.00
C GLU A 302 11.77 -0.82 43.39
N ILE A 303 11.79 0.45 42.97
CA ILE A 303 10.68 1.06 42.23
C ILE A 303 10.51 0.36 40.87
N ARG A 304 9.26 0.03 40.51
CA ARG A 304 8.85 -0.41 39.18
C ARG A 304 8.11 0.72 38.46
N GLU A 305 8.58 1.07 37.27
CA GLU A 305 7.97 2.10 36.43
C GLU A 305 6.80 1.55 35.60
N GLU A 306 5.69 2.30 35.60
CA GLU A 306 4.68 2.17 34.55
C GLU A 306 5.23 2.79 33.25
N ILE A 307 5.55 1.92 32.30
CA ILE A 307 6.05 2.29 30.96
C ILE A 307 4.90 2.02 29.98
N ASN A 308 4.52 3.03 29.18
CA ASN A 308 3.40 2.98 28.24
C ASN A 308 3.81 3.38 26.80
N SER A 309 5.11 3.54 26.57
CA SER A 309 5.70 3.90 25.28
C SER A 309 7.18 3.52 25.18
N VAL A 310 7.64 3.32 23.93
CA VAL A 310 9.05 3.10 23.59
C VAL A 310 9.94 4.27 24.05
N GLY A 311 9.41 5.50 24.07
CA GLY A 311 10.11 6.69 24.55
C GLY A 311 10.39 6.64 26.05
N GLU A 312 9.38 6.32 26.85
CA GLU A 312 9.53 6.13 28.31
C GLU A 312 10.49 4.97 28.62
N ALA A 313 10.37 3.84 27.92
CA ALA A 313 11.27 2.70 28.09
C ALA A 313 12.75 3.08 27.89
N ARG A 314 13.06 3.80 26.80
CA ARG A 314 14.42 4.25 26.49
C ARG A 314 14.92 5.32 27.48
N ASN A 315 14.04 6.19 27.98
CA ASN A 315 14.39 7.15 29.02
C ASN A 315 14.76 6.44 30.34
N GLN A 316 14.01 5.42 30.75
CA GLN A 316 14.31 4.66 31.97
C GLN A 316 15.58 3.82 31.84
N LEU A 317 15.84 3.22 30.66
CA LEU A 317 17.14 2.58 30.37
C LEU A 317 18.30 3.58 30.43
N SER A 318 18.14 4.80 29.92
CA SER A 318 19.17 5.84 30.04
C SER A 318 19.42 6.28 31.50
N LEU A 319 18.38 6.34 32.34
CA LEU A 319 18.54 6.58 33.78
C LEU A 319 19.23 5.39 34.47
N PHE A 320 18.95 4.16 34.04
CA PHE A 320 19.64 2.96 34.50
C PHE A 320 21.13 2.94 34.10
N ASP A 321 21.48 3.39 32.90
CA ASP A 321 22.87 3.51 32.47
C ASP A 321 23.61 4.58 33.27
N ILE A 322 22.98 5.72 33.59
CA ILE A 322 23.53 6.73 34.51
C ILE A 322 23.80 6.12 35.90
N TYR A 323 22.81 5.40 36.46
CA TYR A 323 23.00 4.66 37.71
C TYR A 323 24.15 3.64 37.63
N SER A 324 24.25 2.86 36.55
CA SER A 324 25.29 1.84 36.39
C SER A 324 26.69 2.44 36.36
N ASN A 325 26.85 3.58 35.68
CA ASN A 325 28.10 4.34 35.69
C ASN A 325 28.42 4.90 37.10
N GLU A 326 27.42 5.41 37.82
CA GLU A 326 27.60 5.91 39.19
C GLU A 326 27.96 4.80 40.19
N TYR A 327 27.33 3.63 40.08
CA TYR A 327 27.64 2.42 40.85
C TYR A 327 29.10 1.98 40.63
N GLN A 328 29.53 1.88 39.37
CA GLN A 328 30.90 1.47 39.05
C GLN A 328 31.93 2.49 39.54
N ASN A 329 31.68 3.80 39.33
CA ASN A 329 32.54 4.86 39.86
C ASN A 329 32.63 4.83 41.40
N THR A 330 31.51 4.63 42.10
CA THR A 330 31.46 4.61 43.58
C THR A 330 32.22 3.41 44.14
N LYS A 331 32.06 2.25 43.50
CA LYS A 331 32.78 1.01 43.81
C LYS A 331 34.28 1.15 43.60
N ASP A 332 34.71 1.67 42.45
CA ASP A 332 36.13 1.71 42.07
C ASP A 332 36.91 2.87 42.73
N THR A 333 36.21 3.92 43.20
CA THR A 333 36.84 5.07 43.89
C THR A 333 36.55 5.09 45.38
N SER A 334 35.32 5.42 45.78
CA SER A 334 34.96 5.75 47.16
C SER A 334 35.05 4.56 48.11
N VAL A 335 34.64 3.38 47.66
CA VAL A 335 34.78 2.13 48.44
C VAL A 335 36.25 1.69 48.50
N VAL A 336 37.02 1.82 47.41
CA VAL A 336 38.47 1.55 47.41
C VAL A 336 39.22 2.49 48.36
N GLU A 337 38.88 3.78 48.39
CA GLU A 337 39.45 4.76 49.33
C GLU A 337 39.13 4.43 50.79
N MET A 338 37.87 4.05 51.08
CA MET A 338 37.46 3.64 52.43
C MET A 338 38.22 2.38 52.87
N ASN A 339 38.30 1.38 51.99
CA ASN A 339 38.98 0.11 52.26
C ASN A 339 40.50 0.32 52.40
N LYS A 340 41.10 1.26 51.65
CA LYS A 340 42.48 1.69 51.83
C LYS A 340 42.68 2.34 53.20
N LEU A 341 41.90 3.36 53.54
CA LEU A 341 42.00 4.04 54.84
C LEU A 341 41.84 3.04 56.01
N GLY A 342 40.97 2.04 55.88
CA GLY A 342 40.84 0.97 56.88
C GLY A 342 42.11 0.13 57.04
N LYS A 343 42.76 -0.25 55.94
CA LYS A 343 44.06 -0.96 55.96
C LYS A 343 45.18 -0.07 56.50
N ASP A 344 45.18 1.21 56.14
CA ASP A 344 46.13 2.20 56.63
C ASP A 344 45.97 2.39 58.16
N ILE A 345 44.77 2.27 58.73
CA ILE A 345 44.52 2.27 60.19
C ILE A 345 44.97 0.95 60.85
N LEU A 346 44.55 -0.20 60.31
CA LEU A 346 44.85 -1.52 60.86
C LEU A 346 46.36 -1.87 60.87
N THR A 347 47.18 -1.11 60.13
CA THR A 347 48.64 -1.21 60.12
C THR A 347 49.35 -0.18 61.01
N GLN A 348 48.63 0.71 61.70
CA GLN A 348 49.24 1.68 62.61
C GLN A 348 49.77 1.00 63.89
N LYS A 349 51.06 1.22 64.14
CA LYS A 349 51.81 0.76 65.31
C LYS A 349 52.78 1.85 65.76
N TYR A 350 52.87 2.04 67.08
CA TYR A 350 53.88 2.84 67.76
C TYR A 350 54.67 1.90 68.67
N GLU A 351 56.00 1.86 68.57
CA GLU A 351 56.83 0.96 69.37
C GLU A 351 58.18 1.62 69.65
N THR A 352 58.52 1.74 70.93
CA THR A 352 59.81 2.18 71.45
C THR A 352 60.25 1.25 72.58
N GLU A 353 61.43 1.48 73.15
CA GLU A 353 61.91 0.74 74.33
C GLU A 353 61.14 1.08 75.61
N LEU A 354 60.33 2.14 75.59
CA LEU A 354 59.60 2.65 76.75
C LEU A 354 58.09 2.36 76.68
N SER A 355 57.47 2.41 75.50
CA SER A 355 56.07 2.06 75.33
C SER A 355 55.72 1.50 73.95
N ASN A 356 54.56 0.83 73.88
CA ASN A 356 54.03 0.20 72.66
C ASN A 356 52.53 0.49 72.55
N TYR A 357 52.06 0.78 71.34
CA TYR A 357 50.65 0.76 70.98
C TYR A 357 50.46 0.09 69.62
N VAL A 358 49.59 -0.91 69.58
CA VAL A 358 49.04 -1.49 68.36
C VAL A 358 47.53 -1.29 68.41
N TYR A 359 46.92 -0.88 67.30
CA TYR A 359 45.46 -0.74 67.23
C TYR A 359 44.77 -2.07 67.54
N ASN A 360 44.07 -2.15 68.68
CA ASN A 360 43.37 -3.34 69.12
C ASN A 360 41.90 -3.04 69.46
N ILE A 361 41.01 -3.81 68.86
CA ILE A 361 39.55 -3.68 68.88
C ILE A 361 39.00 -3.78 70.32
N THR A 362 39.60 -4.62 71.19
CA THR A 362 39.06 -4.90 72.52
C THR A 362 39.21 -3.77 73.53
N GLN A 363 40.19 -2.87 73.36
CA GLN A 363 40.41 -1.74 74.29
C GLN A 363 39.25 -0.71 74.27
N TYR A 364 38.38 -0.75 73.26
CA TYR A 364 37.21 0.13 73.17
C TYR A 364 35.95 -0.39 73.89
N GLN A 365 35.99 -1.59 74.48
CA GLN A 365 34.83 -2.20 75.17
C GLN A 365 34.49 -1.58 76.55
N GLY A 366 35.26 -0.59 77.01
CA GLY A 366 35.11 0.01 78.35
C GLY A 366 33.96 1.02 78.53
N LYS A 367 33.24 1.42 77.46
CA LYS A 367 32.07 2.32 77.56
C LYS A 367 30.95 1.86 76.63
N THR A 368 29.86 1.40 77.23
CA THR A 368 28.63 0.98 76.52
C THR A 368 27.88 2.18 75.95
N PHE A 369 28.07 2.46 74.66
CA PHE A 369 27.05 3.13 73.84
C PHE A 369 26.13 2.06 73.22
N GLY A 370 24.82 2.33 73.21
CA GLY A 370 23.79 1.30 73.02
C GLY A 370 23.59 0.83 71.58
N GLU A 371 23.30 -0.48 71.46
CA GLU A 371 22.49 -1.19 70.46
C GLU A 371 22.81 -1.08 68.94
N ASN A 372 23.63 -0.13 68.48
CA ASN A 372 24.06 -0.07 67.08
C ASN A 372 25.31 -0.94 66.83
N GLN A 373 25.12 -2.07 66.15
CA GLN A 373 26.13 -3.11 65.90
C GLN A 373 27.12 -2.77 64.77
N PHE A 374 27.96 -1.74 64.98
CA PHE A 374 29.17 -1.48 64.19
C PHE A 374 30.40 -1.65 65.11
N LYS A 375 30.90 -2.88 65.37
CA LYS A 375 31.52 -3.83 64.42
C LYS A 375 32.75 -3.19 63.72
N ASP A 376 33.82 -3.96 63.55
CA ASP A 376 35.18 -3.49 63.26
C ASP A 376 35.31 -2.76 61.90
N ILE A 377 36.46 -2.11 61.67
CA ILE A 377 36.89 -1.62 60.36
C ILE A 377 36.72 -2.71 59.29
N THR A 378 37.10 -3.96 59.60
CA THR A 378 36.91 -5.12 58.72
C THR A 378 35.43 -5.35 58.42
N ASP A 379 34.58 -5.36 59.46
CA ASP A 379 33.13 -5.56 59.30
C ASP A 379 32.45 -4.45 58.50
N ARG A 380 32.95 -3.21 58.55
CA ARG A 380 32.46 -2.10 57.69
C ARG A 380 32.82 -2.33 56.22
N HIS A 381 33.95 -2.96 55.92
CA HIS A 381 34.32 -3.33 54.54
C HIS A 381 33.39 -4.45 54.06
N ASP A 382 33.16 -5.46 54.88
CA ASP A 382 32.27 -6.59 54.57
C ASP A 382 30.80 -6.16 54.39
N ASP A 383 30.27 -5.32 55.29
CA ASP A 383 28.92 -4.78 55.15
C ASP A 383 28.74 -3.96 53.86
N MET A 384 29.76 -3.18 53.48
CA MET A 384 29.73 -2.42 52.22
C MET A 384 29.85 -3.33 50.99
N ASN A 385 30.67 -4.39 51.05
CA ASN A 385 30.78 -5.39 49.98
C ASN A 385 29.44 -6.12 49.77
N ASN A 386 28.79 -6.56 50.85
CA ASN A 386 27.46 -7.19 50.80
C ASN A 386 26.40 -6.24 50.20
N LYS A 387 26.43 -4.95 50.57
CA LYS A 387 25.55 -3.91 50.02
C LYS A 387 25.76 -3.66 48.53
N LEU A 388 27.00 -3.71 48.03
CA LEU A 388 27.27 -3.66 46.60
C LEU A 388 26.72 -4.89 45.86
N GLU A 389 26.84 -6.09 46.43
CA GLU A 389 26.28 -7.32 45.86
C GLU A 389 24.74 -7.31 45.82
N GLU A 390 24.09 -6.73 46.84
CA GLU A 390 22.65 -6.51 46.87
C GLU A 390 22.20 -5.53 45.76
N LEU A 391 22.86 -4.38 45.62
CA LEU A 391 22.60 -3.43 44.53
C LEU A 391 22.84 -4.04 43.15
N PHE A 392 23.85 -4.89 42.99
CA PHE A 392 24.12 -5.58 41.73
C PHE A 392 22.96 -6.49 41.31
N LYS A 393 22.48 -7.35 42.22
CA LYS A 393 21.35 -8.26 41.95
C LYS A 393 20.05 -7.50 41.65
N LEU A 394 19.77 -6.44 42.40
CA LEU A 394 18.61 -5.56 42.14
C LEU A 394 18.74 -4.85 40.79
N ALA A 395 19.95 -4.47 40.38
CA ALA A 395 20.21 -3.84 39.09
C ALA A 395 20.01 -4.81 37.91
N GLU A 396 20.46 -6.07 38.02
CA GLU A 396 20.17 -7.11 37.01
C GLU A 396 18.66 -7.32 36.83
N ILE A 397 17.90 -7.41 37.93
CA ILE A 397 16.44 -7.56 37.89
C ILE A 397 15.77 -6.35 37.23
N LYS A 398 16.12 -5.12 37.64
CA LYS A 398 15.53 -3.90 37.05
C LYS A 398 15.88 -3.77 35.57
N LYS A 399 17.12 -4.07 35.17
CA LYS A 399 17.51 -4.07 33.75
C LYS A 399 16.70 -5.08 32.94
N ALA A 400 16.53 -6.30 33.43
CA ALA A 400 15.72 -7.31 32.75
C ALA A 400 14.26 -6.84 32.53
N ILE A 401 13.66 -6.19 33.54
CA ILE A 401 12.30 -5.60 33.44
C ILE A 401 12.26 -4.46 32.42
N LEU A 402 13.23 -3.55 32.42
CA LEU A 402 13.29 -2.43 31.47
C LEU A 402 13.54 -2.89 30.03
N ASP A 403 14.43 -3.87 29.83
CA ASP A 403 14.71 -4.50 28.53
C ASP A 403 13.53 -5.34 28.01
N ASP A 404 12.67 -5.86 28.89
CA ASP A 404 11.42 -6.56 28.55
C ASP A 404 10.31 -5.55 28.20
N HIS A 405 10.10 -4.53 29.03
CA HIS A 405 9.17 -3.44 28.77
C HIS A 405 9.48 -2.71 27.46
N LEU A 406 10.76 -2.47 27.12
CA LEU A 406 11.14 -1.91 25.82
C LEU A 406 10.67 -2.81 24.66
N LYS A 407 10.90 -4.12 24.73
CA LYS A 407 10.49 -5.08 23.69
C LYS A 407 8.97 -5.18 23.59
N ARG A 408 8.25 -5.11 24.73
CA ARG A 408 6.78 -5.06 24.75
C ARG A 408 6.28 -3.80 24.03
N GLU A 409 6.81 -2.62 24.33
CA GLU A 409 6.38 -1.38 23.68
C GLU A 409 6.76 -1.32 22.19
N GLU A 410 7.92 -1.84 21.79
CA GLU A 410 8.30 -1.95 20.38
C GLU A 410 7.41 -2.96 19.63
N PHE A 411 6.96 -4.04 20.30
CA PHE A 411 5.95 -4.95 19.79
C PHE A 411 4.58 -4.27 19.66
N ILE A 412 4.13 -3.52 20.67
CA ILE A 412 2.87 -2.78 20.65
C ILE A 412 2.87 -1.77 19.50
N GLU A 413 3.97 -1.03 19.29
CA GLU A 413 4.08 -0.07 18.19
C GLU A 413 4.04 -0.76 16.81
N LYS A 414 4.66 -1.94 16.67
CA LYS A 414 4.52 -2.77 15.47
C LYS A 414 3.05 -3.20 15.24
N VAL A 415 2.32 -3.57 16.28
CA VAL A 415 0.88 -3.94 16.17
C VAL A 415 0.02 -2.71 15.84
N ARG A 416 0.34 -1.52 16.37
CA ARG A 416 -0.27 -0.25 15.97
C ARG A 416 -0.05 0.03 14.47
N GLN A 417 1.18 -0.15 13.96
CA GLN A 417 1.47 0.00 12.53
C GLN A 417 0.70 -1.00 11.67
N MET A 418 0.58 -2.27 12.08
CA MET A 418 -0.25 -3.26 11.35
C MET A 418 -1.73 -2.84 11.28
N ASN A 419 -2.27 -2.19 12.33
CA ASN A 419 -3.62 -1.64 12.31
C ASN A 419 -3.77 -0.42 11.35
N VAL A 420 -2.72 0.40 11.21
CA VAL A 420 -2.63 1.47 10.19
C VAL A 420 -2.58 0.87 8.79
N ASP A 421 -1.72 -0.11 8.52
CA ASP A 421 -1.61 -0.80 7.22
C ASP A 421 -2.93 -1.48 6.84
N HIS A 422 -3.66 -2.03 7.82
CA HIS A 422 -4.99 -2.60 7.63
C HIS A 422 -6.02 -1.53 7.25
N LYS A 423 -5.97 -0.34 7.87
CA LYS A 423 -6.80 0.81 7.48
C LYS A 423 -6.51 1.25 6.05
N ASP A 424 -5.24 1.29 5.68
CA ASP A 424 -4.80 1.67 4.34
C ASP A 424 -5.27 0.70 3.24
N LYS A 425 -5.36 -0.61 3.55
CA LYS A 425 -5.99 -1.62 2.68
C LYS A 425 -7.51 -1.39 2.57
N PHE A 426 -8.17 -1.15 3.70
CA PHE A 426 -9.61 -0.86 3.77
C PHE A 426 -10.00 0.42 3.00
N ASP A 427 -9.32 1.54 3.22
CA ASP A 427 -9.66 2.82 2.57
C ASP A 427 -9.47 2.76 1.04
N LYS A 428 -8.53 1.94 0.53
CA LYS A 428 -8.39 1.64 -0.90
C LYS A 428 -9.60 0.86 -1.45
N LEU A 429 -10.12 -0.12 -0.71
CA LEU A 429 -11.33 -0.88 -1.06
C LEU A 429 -12.61 -0.01 -0.96
N VAL A 430 -12.70 0.87 0.03
CA VAL A 430 -13.80 1.85 0.15
C VAL A 430 -13.81 2.85 -1.01
N ASN A 431 -12.65 3.28 -1.49
CA ASN A 431 -12.56 4.16 -2.66
C ASN A 431 -12.89 3.42 -3.98
N TRP A 432 -12.49 2.16 -4.12
CA TRP A 432 -12.96 1.30 -5.20
C TRP A 432 -14.49 1.13 -5.19
N PHE A 433 -15.07 0.84 -4.02
CA PHE A 433 -16.51 0.73 -3.79
C PHE A 433 -17.26 1.99 -4.27
N LYS A 434 -16.81 3.19 -3.89
CA LYS A 434 -17.44 4.45 -4.33
C LYS A 434 -17.51 4.54 -5.86
N THR A 435 -16.40 4.28 -6.55
CA THR A 435 -16.32 4.33 -8.02
C THR A 435 -17.25 3.31 -8.68
N LYS A 436 -17.31 2.07 -8.16
CA LYS A 436 -18.19 1.03 -8.70
C LYS A 436 -19.66 1.29 -8.39
N LYS A 437 -19.98 1.81 -7.21
CA LYS A 437 -21.34 2.25 -6.85
C LYS A 437 -21.86 3.27 -7.86
N THR A 438 -21.10 4.34 -8.14
CA THR A 438 -21.48 5.36 -9.13
C THR A 438 -21.74 4.75 -10.51
N TYR A 439 -20.92 3.80 -10.97
CA TYR A 439 -21.12 3.09 -12.25
C TYR A 439 -22.41 2.25 -12.28
N LEU A 440 -22.74 1.56 -11.18
CA LEU A 440 -23.95 0.74 -11.08
C LEU A 440 -25.23 1.58 -10.87
N GLU A 441 -25.12 2.77 -10.28
CA GLU A 441 -26.23 3.72 -10.13
C GLU A 441 -26.50 4.50 -11.43
N PHE A 442 -25.46 4.78 -12.23
CA PHE A 442 -25.60 5.43 -13.54
C PHE A 442 -26.47 4.61 -14.52
N ARG A 443 -27.20 5.31 -15.39
CA ARG A 443 -28.07 4.73 -16.42
C ARG A 443 -27.68 5.32 -17.77
N GLU A 444 -27.13 4.47 -18.63
CA GLU A 444 -26.73 4.82 -19.99
C GLU A 444 -27.98 4.99 -20.87
N GLU A 445 -28.01 6.04 -21.69
CA GLU A 445 -28.89 6.09 -22.84
C GLU A 445 -28.36 5.12 -23.91
N ILE A 446 -29.19 4.15 -24.29
CA ILE A 446 -28.85 3.08 -25.23
C ILE A 446 -29.80 3.19 -26.42
N ASN A 447 -29.25 3.44 -27.60
CA ASN A 447 -30.01 3.75 -28.82
C ASN A 447 -29.80 2.70 -29.93
N SER A 448 -29.04 1.65 -29.66
CA SER A 448 -28.76 0.55 -30.58
C SER A 448 -28.43 -0.77 -29.87
N VAL A 449 -28.64 -1.87 -30.57
CA VAL A 449 -28.25 -3.23 -30.15
C VAL A 449 -26.73 -3.35 -29.93
N SER A 450 -25.92 -2.57 -30.65
CA SER A 450 -24.46 -2.59 -30.52
C SER A 450 -24.01 -1.94 -29.21
N GLU A 451 -24.55 -0.76 -28.87
CA GLU A 451 -24.28 -0.08 -27.59
C GLU A 451 -24.73 -0.94 -26.41
N ALA A 452 -25.92 -1.55 -26.50
CA ALA A 452 -26.42 -2.46 -25.47
C ALA A 452 -25.45 -3.61 -25.16
N LYS A 453 -24.92 -4.25 -26.22
CA LYS A 453 -23.92 -5.33 -26.09
C LYS A 453 -22.59 -4.82 -25.54
N THR A 454 -22.14 -3.63 -25.93
CA THR A 454 -20.93 -3.02 -25.36
C THR A 454 -21.09 -2.75 -23.86
N GLN A 455 -22.23 -2.24 -23.41
CA GLN A 455 -22.47 -2.00 -21.98
C GLN A 455 -22.58 -3.31 -21.18
N LEU A 456 -23.18 -4.36 -21.75
CA LEU A 456 -23.18 -5.70 -21.13
C LEU A 456 -21.75 -6.28 -21.00
N ASN A 457 -20.92 -6.16 -22.02
CA ASN A 457 -19.51 -6.58 -21.95
C ASN A 457 -18.71 -5.81 -20.88
N LEU A 458 -18.97 -4.50 -20.72
CA LEU A 458 -18.39 -3.69 -19.64
C LEU A 458 -18.92 -4.10 -18.26
N PHE A 459 -20.19 -4.48 -18.16
CA PHE A 459 -20.78 -5.01 -16.94
C PHE A 459 -20.22 -6.39 -16.55
N ASP A 460 -20.02 -7.30 -17.51
CA ASP A 460 -19.36 -8.59 -17.27
C ASP A 460 -17.87 -8.39 -16.89
N THR A 461 -17.21 -7.39 -17.45
CA THR A 461 -15.86 -6.97 -17.01
C THR A 461 -15.88 -6.52 -15.54
N TYR A 462 -16.88 -5.73 -15.14
CA TYR A 462 -17.10 -5.36 -13.74
C TYR A 462 -17.40 -6.57 -12.85
N LEU A 463 -18.20 -7.55 -13.28
CA LEU A 463 -18.48 -8.76 -12.49
C LEU A 463 -17.22 -9.58 -12.22
N ASN A 464 -16.34 -9.73 -13.22
CA ASN A 464 -15.05 -10.39 -13.06
C ASN A 464 -14.13 -9.63 -12.08
N GLU A 465 -14.12 -8.30 -12.15
CA GLU A 465 -13.38 -7.46 -11.20
C GLU A 465 -13.95 -7.57 -9.77
N TYR A 466 -15.26 -7.46 -9.59
CA TYR A 466 -15.95 -7.62 -8.30
C TYR A 466 -15.66 -8.98 -7.67
N LYS A 467 -15.74 -10.06 -8.46
CA LYS A 467 -15.38 -11.41 -8.03
C LYS A 467 -13.91 -11.46 -7.58
N SER A 468 -12.98 -10.98 -8.40
CA SER A 468 -11.56 -10.95 -8.07
C SER A 468 -11.26 -10.17 -6.79
N ILE A 469 -11.84 -8.98 -6.62
CA ILE A 469 -11.65 -8.14 -5.41
C ILE A 469 -12.18 -8.84 -4.16
N LYS A 470 -13.37 -9.49 -4.25
CA LYS A 470 -13.97 -10.24 -3.15
C LYS A 470 -13.15 -11.50 -2.77
N GLU A 471 -12.65 -12.24 -3.76
CA GLU A 471 -11.93 -13.50 -3.56
C GLU A 471 -10.43 -13.33 -3.30
N THR A 472 -9.86 -12.14 -3.49
CA THR A 472 -8.45 -11.83 -3.17
C THR A 472 -8.36 -10.74 -2.12
N ARG A 473 -8.38 -9.46 -2.51
CA ARG A 473 -8.04 -8.30 -1.65
C ARG A 473 -8.86 -8.18 -0.37
N VAL A 474 -10.14 -8.57 -0.38
CA VAL A 474 -10.97 -8.55 0.82
C VAL A 474 -10.59 -9.69 1.78
N ILE A 475 -10.28 -10.89 1.27
CA ILE A 475 -9.77 -12.00 2.10
C ILE A 475 -8.36 -11.68 2.62
N GLU A 476 -7.49 -11.09 1.80
CA GLU A 476 -6.17 -10.59 2.19
C GLU A 476 -6.24 -9.51 3.28
N MET A 477 -7.21 -8.60 3.19
CA MET A 477 -7.49 -7.59 4.22
C MET A 477 -7.97 -8.26 5.51
N ASN A 478 -8.98 -9.13 5.43
CA ASN A 478 -9.57 -9.77 6.60
C ASN A 478 -8.55 -10.63 7.34
N LYS A 479 -7.82 -11.51 6.63
CA LYS A 479 -6.75 -12.34 7.17
C LYS A 479 -5.64 -11.51 7.82
N PHE A 480 -5.25 -10.39 7.21
CA PHE A 480 -4.26 -9.48 7.82
C PHE A 480 -4.80 -8.78 9.08
N GLY A 481 -6.11 -8.52 9.14
CA GLY A 481 -6.79 -8.07 10.35
C GLY A 481 -6.78 -9.12 11.46
N GLU A 482 -7.13 -10.37 11.14
CA GLU A 482 -7.06 -11.53 12.06
C GLU A 482 -5.63 -11.78 12.56
N GLU A 483 -4.63 -11.71 11.67
CA GLU A 483 -3.19 -11.74 11.99
C GLU A 483 -2.78 -10.60 12.92
N THR A 484 -3.42 -9.43 12.84
CA THR A 484 -3.16 -8.27 13.72
C THR A 484 -3.80 -8.45 15.10
N ILE A 485 -5.07 -8.89 15.15
CA ILE A 485 -5.80 -9.13 16.41
C ILE A 485 -5.16 -10.27 17.21
N SER A 486 -4.62 -11.29 16.54
CA SER A 486 -3.94 -12.43 17.17
C SER A 486 -2.51 -12.13 17.68
N GLN A 487 -1.99 -10.91 17.47
CA GLN A 487 -0.68 -10.53 18.03
C GLN A 487 -0.76 -10.39 19.56
N LYS A 488 0.00 -11.24 20.27
CA LYS A 488 0.25 -11.13 21.71
C LYS A 488 1.74 -11.13 22.03
N TYR A 489 2.09 -10.47 23.11
CA TYR A 489 3.40 -10.50 23.76
C TYR A 489 3.22 -11.10 25.16
N GLU A 490 4.07 -12.05 25.56
CA GLU A 490 3.91 -12.77 26.81
C GLU A 490 5.27 -13.29 27.29
N THR A 491 5.73 -12.79 28.44
CA THR A 491 6.94 -13.21 29.14
C THR A 491 6.63 -13.34 30.64
N GLU A 492 7.61 -13.80 31.43
CA GLU A 492 7.49 -13.86 32.90
C GLU A 492 7.48 -12.46 33.55
N LEU A 493 7.84 -11.41 32.81
CA LEU A 493 7.99 -10.04 33.31
C LEU A 493 6.85 -9.12 32.87
N SER A 494 6.35 -9.28 31.63
CA SER A 494 5.20 -8.51 31.14
C SER A 494 4.36 -9.26 30.10
N ASN A 495 3.15 -8.74 29.86
CA ASN A 495 2.27 -9.23 28.80
C ASN A 495 1.60 -8.06 28.07
N TYR A 496 1.15 -8.34 26.86
CA TYR A 496 0.25 -7.50 26.08
C TYR A 496 -0.60 -8.39 25.17
N VAL A 497 -1.90 -8.13 25.16
CA VAL A 497 -2.87 -8.70 24.20
C VAL A 497 -3.54 -7.53 23.50
N TYR A 498 -3.87 -7.68 22.21
CA TYR A 498 -4.62 -6.67 21.46
C TYR A 498 -6.02 -6.47 22.07
N ASP A 499 -6.18 -5.42 22.88
CA ASP A 499 -7.43 -5.12 23.58
C ASP A 499 -8.39 -4.31 22.70
N ILE A 500 -9.40 -5.01 22.18
CA ILE A 500 -10.49 -4.47 21.36
C ILE A 500 -11.37 -3.51 22.20
N THR A 501 -11.46 -3.71 23.51
CA THR A 501 -12.44 -3.03 24.38
C THR A 501 -11.99 -1.65 24.87
N GLN A 502 -10.68 -1.38 24.93
CA GLN A 502 -10.16 -0.06 25.34
C GLN A 502 -10.63 1.10 24.44
N TYR A 503 -11.02 0.82 23.21
CA TYR A 503 -11.58 1.80 22.26
C TYR A 503 -13.06 2.12 22.50
N GLN A 504 -13.78 1.30 23.29
CA GLN A 504 -15.22 1.45 23.52
C GLN A 504 -15.57 2.42 24.69
N GLY A 505 -14.59 2.80 25.52
CA GLY A 505 -14.85 3.43 26.83
C GLY A 505 -14.33 4.86 27.08
N LYS A 506 -13.47 5.45 26.23
CA LYS A 506 -12.82 6.75 26.52
C LYS A 506 -13.16 7.86 25.53
N THR A 507 -14.01 8.79 25.96
CA THR A 507 -14.43 9.97 25.20
C THR A 507 -13.46 11.16 25.31
N PHE A 508 -12.34 11.14 24.59
CA PHE A 508 -11.75 12.41 24.13
C PHE A 508 -11.02 12.29 22.78
N ARG A 509 -11.65 12.91 21.76
CA ARG A 509 -11.05 13.56 20.57
C ARG A 509 -9.62 13.15 20.20
N GLU A 510 -9.47 12.06 19.45
CA GLU A 510 -8.63 11.97 18.22
C GLU A 510 -8.43 10.53 17.71
N ASN A 511 -8.80 9.50 18.48
CA ASN A 511 -8.57 8.10 18.10
C ASN A 511 -9.38 7.67 16.86
N LYS A 512 -8.77 7.83 15.67
CA LYS A 512 -9.43 7.87 14.35
C LYS A 512 -9.55 6.49 13.68
N PHE A 513 -9.73 5.46 14.50
CA PHE A 513 -9.72 4.06 14.12
C PHE A 513 -11.00 3.39 14.62
N LYS A 514 -11.93 3.09 13.70
CA LYS A 514 -12.89 1.99 13.85
C LYS A 514 -12.14 0.70 14.20
N ASP A 515 -12.81 -0.28 14.79
CA ASP A 515 -12.19 -1.58 15.00
C ASP A 515 -11.73 -2.23 13.66
N ILE A 516 -10.87 -3.23 13.75
CA ILE A 516 -10.50 -4.09 12.62
C ILE A 516 -11.74 -4.88 12.18
N THR A 517 -12.53 -5.44 13.13
CA THR A 517 -13.78 -6.16 12.83
C THR A 517 -14.85 -5.23 12.24
N ASP A 518 -15.03 -4.01 12.78
CA ASP A 518 -15.90 -2.95 12.21
C ASP A 518 -15.62 -2.69 10.72
N ARG A 519 -14.34 -2.81 10.29
CA ARG A 519 -13.90 -2.60 8.91
C ARG A 519 -14.19 -3.81 8.03
N HIS A 520 -14.07 -5.02 8.56
CA HIS A 520 -14.47 -6.25 7.85
C HIS A 520 -15.97 -6.23 7.58
N ASP A 521 -16.78 -5.93 8.59
CA ASP A 521 -18.23 -5.85 8.46
C ASP A 521 -18.69 -4.70 7.57
N ASP A 522 -18.11 -3.50 7.68
CA ASP A 522 -18.44 -2.38 6.79
C ASP A 522 -18.10 -2.68 5.32
N MET A 523 -17.03 -3.46 5.06
CA MET A 523 -16.67 -3.91 3.72
C MET A 523 -17.61 -5.02 3.21
N ASN A 524 -18.00 -5.98 4.06
CA ASN A 524 -18.99 -7.02 3.73
C ASN A 524 -20.34 -6.40 3.33
N ASN A 525 -20.84 -5.45 4.12
CA ASN A 525 -22.06 -4.69 3.82
C ASN A 525 -21.96 -3.93 2.48
N LYS A 526 -20.80 -3.34 2.17
CA LYS A 526 -20.54 -2.66 0.89
C LYS A 526 -20.49 -3.60 -0.31
N LEU A 527 -19.98 -4.82 -0.15
CA LEU A 527 -20.05 -5.86 -1.20
C LEU A 527 -21.51 -6.28 -1.45
N GLU A 528 -22.31 -6.45 -0.40
CA GLU A 528 -23.75 -6.72 -0.57
C GLU A 528 -24.48 -5.59 -1.30
N GLU A 529 -24.18 -4.33 -0.98
CA GLU A 529 -24.76 -3.17 -1.65
C GLU A 529 -24.42 -3.16 -3.16
N LEU A 530 -23.15 -3.38 -3.52
CA LEU A 530 -22.73 -3.55 -4.91
C LEU A 530 -23.40 -4.74 -5.58
N SER A 531 -23.60 -5.86 -4.87
CA SER A 531 -24.28 -7.04 -5.41
C SER A 531 -25.76 -6.76 -5.71
N LYS A 532 -26.45 -6.00 -4.85
CA LYS A 532 -27.85 -5.59 -5.03
C LYS A 532 -27.97 -4.59 -6.20
N LEU A 533 -27.08 -3.60 -6.27
CA LEU A 533 -27.01 -2.64 -7.39
C LEU A 533 -26.66 -3.32 -8.73
N ALA A 534 -25.81 -4.35 -8.73
CA ALA A 534 -25.42 -5.08 -9.93
C ALA A 534 -26.59 -5.85 -10.55
N ILE A 535 -27.47 -6.44 -9.74
CA ILE A 535 -28.70 -7.10 -10.24
C ILE A 535 -29.59 -6.07 -10.95
N ILE A 536 -29.84 -4.92 -10.33
CA ILE A 536 -30.67 -3.83 -10.90
C ILE A 536 -30.04 -3.28 -12.19
N LYS A 537 -28.71 -3.11 -12.22
CA LYS A 537 -27.96 -2.68 -13.42
C LYS A 537 -28.08 -3.71 -14.55
N LYS A 538 -27.94 -5.00 -14.27
CA LYS A 538 -28.13 -6.06 -15.27
C LYS A 538 -29.54 -6.07 -15.84
N GLU A 539 -30.56 -6.06 -14.98
CA GLU A 539 -31.96 -6.00 -15.41
C GLU A 539 -32.25 -4.80 -16.31
N TYR A 540 -31.64 -3.64 -16.04
CA TYR A 540 -31.75 -2.46 -16.90
C TYR A 540 -31.13 -2.72 -18.28
N LEU A 541 -29.88 -3.19 -18.33
CA LEU A 541 -29.16 -3.46 -19.58
C LEU A 541 -29.83 -4.55 -20.43
N ASP A 542 -30.32 -5.63 -19.80
CA ASP A 542 -31.05 -6.70 -20.48
C ASP A 542 -32.38 -6.18 -21.08
N LYS A 543 -33.11 -5.32 -20.36
CA LYS A 543 -34.34 -4.66 -20.86
C LYS A 543 -34.04 -3.70 -22.01
N CYS A 544 -32.94 -2.95 -21.95
CA CYS A 544 -32.49 -2.08 -23.06
C CYS A 544 -32.06 -2.89 -24.29
N LEU A 545 -31.32 -3.99 -24.11
CA LEU A 545 -30.95 -4.90 -25.20
C LEU A 545 -32.20 -5.48 -25.87
N GLN A 546 -33.18 -5.95 -25.09
CA GLN A 546 -34.42 -6.49 -25.63
C GLN A 546 -35.19 -5.43 -26.43
N LEU A 547 -35.37 -4.23 -25.88
CA LEU A 547 -36.07 -3.13 -26.55
C LEU A 547 -35.42 -2.75 -27.89
N GLU A 548 -34.11 -2.57 -27.94
CA GLU A 548 -33.42 -2.27 -29.21
C GLU A 548 -33.41 -3.46 -30.16
N THR A 549 -33.38 -4.69 -29.65
CA THR A 549 -33.47 -5.90 -30.48
C THR A 549 -34.85 -6.03 -31.14
N ASP A 550 -35.92 -5.69 -30.43
CA ASP A 550 -37.26 -5.72 -30.99
C ASP A 550 -37.51 -4.56 -31.96
N LYS A 551 -37.02 -3.34 -31.66
CA LYS A 551 -36.97 -2.25 -32.64
C LYS A 551 -36.23 -2.67 -33.93
N GLU A 552 -35.11 -3.39 -33.80
CA GLU A 552 -34.33 -3.87 -34.94
C GLU A 552 -35.05 -4.95 -35.76
N LYS A 553 -35.71 -5.91 -35.10
CA LYS A 553 -36.57 -6.90 -35.78
C LYS A 553 -37.64 -6.22 -36.64
N VAL A 554 -38.34 -5.22 -36.09
CA VAL A 554 -39.42 -4.56 -36.83
C VAL A 554 -38.89 -3.63 -37.94
N ARG A 555 -37.73 -2.98 -37.75
CA ARG A 555 -37.02 -2.27 -38.85
C ARG A 555 -36.75 -3.23 -40.02
N LEU A 556 -36.24 -4.43 -39.75
CA LEU A 556 -35.97 -5.45 -40.77
C LEU A 556 -37.25 -6.02 -41.38
N ALA A 557 -38.27 -6.33 -40.58
CA ALA A 557 -39.56 -6.83 -41.06
C ALA A 557 -40.23 -5.85 -42.05
N PHE A 558 -40.33 -4.57 -41.68
CA PHE A 558 -40.86 -3.53 -42.58
C PHE A 558 -40.02 -3.41 -43.87
N ALA A 559 -38.68 -3.39 -43.76
CA ALA A 559 -37.82 -3.29 -44.93
C ALA A 559 -37.98 -4.48 -45.91
N ASN A 560 -38.11 -5.70 -45.38
CA ASN A 560 -38.34 -6.90 -46.18
C ASN A 560 -39.72 -6.86 -46.85
N SER A 561 -40.81 -6.67 -46.10
CA SER A 561 -42.17 -6.64 -46.65
C SER A 561 -42.35 -5.56 -47.72
N VAL A 562 -41.76 -4.36 -47.51
CA VAL A 562 -41.79 -3.28 -48.52
C VAL A 562 -40.99 -3.65 -49.77
N SER A 563 -39.86 -4.35 -49.63
CA SER A 563 -39.06 -4.84 -50.76
C SER A 563 -39.77 -5.94 -51.54
N GLU A 564 -40.42 -6.87 -50.84
CA GLU A 564 -41.23 -7.96 -51.43
C GLU A 564 -42.45 -7.40 -52.16
N PHE A 565 -43.16 -6.43 -51.55
CA PHE A 565 -44.25 -5.71 -52.19
C PHE A 565 -43.80 -4.95 -53.44
N GLY A 566 -42.67 -4.23 -53.36
CA GLY A 566 -42.11 -3.51 -54.51
C GLY A 566 -41.71 -4.44 -55.67
N ALA A 567 -41.11 -5.60 -55.36
CA ALA A 567 -40.77 -6.62 -56.35
C ALA A 567 -42.02 -7.23 -57.00
N PHE A 568 -43.04 -7.56 -56.20
CA PHE A 568 -44.33 -8.08 -56.68
C PHE A 568 -45.04 -7.07 -57.59
N VAL A 569 -45.22 -5.82 -57.13
CA VAL A 569 -45.83 -4.74 -57.93
C VAL A 569 -45.10 -4.54 -59.25
N LYS A 570 -43.76 -4.54 -59.24
CA LYS A 570 -42.98 -4.40 -60.46
C LYS A 570 -43.25 -5.55 -61.44
N LEU A 571 -43.21 -6.80 -60.96
CA LEU A 571 -43.46 -7.99 -61.78
C LEU A 571 -44.87 -7.96 -62.39
N GLU A 572 -45.89 -7.60 -61.62
CA GLU A 572 -47.26 -7.55 -62.13
C GLU A 572 -47.52 -6.36 -63.06
N ILE A 573 -46.77 -5.26 -62.95
CA ILE A 573 -46.76 -4.19 -63.96
C ILE A 573 -46.10 -4.68 -65.27
N GLU A 574 -45.02 -5.46 -65.19
CA GLU A 574 -44.40 -6.08 -66.36
C GLU A 574 -45.35 -7.10 -67.02
N ASN A 575 -46.03 -7.96 -66.24
CA ASN A 575 -47.08 -8.87 -66.72
C ASN A 575 -48.27 -8.12 -67.35
N ALA A 576 -48.70 -7.00 -66.75
CA ALA A 576 -49.79 -6.18 -67.27
C ALA A 576 -49.45 -5.47 -68.59
N SER A 577 -48.16 -5.28 -68.89
CA SER A 577 -47.71 -4.69 -70.15
C SER A 577 -47.84 -5.61 -71.36
N LEU A 578 -48.04 -6.91 -71.14
CA LEU A 578 -48.24 -7.90 -72.21
C LEU A 578 -49.62 -7.73 -72.86
N ARG A 579 -49.64 -7.60 -74.19
CA ARG A 579 -50.84 -7.34 -75.00
C ARG A 579 -51.13 -8.45 -76.01
N ASP A 580 -50.84 -9.69 -75.62
CA ASP A 580 -51.34 -10.87 -76.32
C ASP A 580 -52.72 -11.21 -75.74
N PHE A 581 -53.75 -11.08 -76.56
CA PHE A 581 -55.15 -11.30 -76.19
C PHE A 581 -55.78 -12.46 -76.99
N GLY A 582 -55.01 -13.16 -77.84
CA GLY A 582 -55.51 -14.08 -78.85
C GLY A 582 -55.60 -13.47 -80.25
N PHE A 583 -55.75 -14.31 -81.28
CA PHE A 583 -55.70 -13.90 -82.69
C PHE A 583 -57.09 -13.82 -83.33
N THR A 584 -58.07 -14.54 -82.78
CA THR A 584 -59.45 -14.63 -83.26
C THR A 584 -60.44 -13.99 -82.28
N LEU A 585 -61.63 -13.62 -82.77
CA LEU A 585 -62.70 -13.04 -81.94
C LEU A 585 -63.13 -14.01 -80.82
N ASP A 586 -63.23 -15.32 -81.09
CA ASP A 586 -63.65 -16.33 -80.11
C ASP A 586 -62.62 -16.45 -78.97
N GLU A 587 -61.32 -16.41 -79.29
CA GLU A 587 -60.23 -16.40 -78.29
C GLU A 587 -60.29 -15.12 -77.45
N VAL A 588 -60.36 -13.95 -78.11
CA VAL A 588 -60.35 -12.64 -77.44
C VAL A 588 -61.58 -12.48 -76.54
N GLU A 589 -62.79 -12.89 -76.95
CA GLU A 589 -63.96 -12.86 -76.07
C GLU A 589 -63.83 -13.82 -74.88
N SER A 590 -63.20 -14.99 -75.05
CA SER A 590 -62.92 -15.90 -73.92
C SER A 590 -61.87 -15.33 -72.95
N PHE A 591 -60.89 -14.58 -73.47
CA PHE A 591 -59.77 -14.02 -72.70
C PHE A 591 -60.22 -12.93 -71.72
N LYS A 592 -61.37 -12.27 -71.95
CA LYS A 592 -61.95 -11.28 -71.01
C LYS A 592 -61.98 -11.81 -69.57
N LYS A 593 -62.51 -13.02 -69.39
CA LYS A 593 -62.66 -13.60 -68.06
C LYS A 593 -61.30 -13.90 -67.40
N VAL A 594 -60.31 -14.30 -68.21
CA VAL A 594 -58.93 -14.55 -67.75
C VAL A 594 -58.32 -13.25 -67.21
N ILE A 595 -58.55 -12.11 -67.87
CA ILE A 595 -58.15 -10.79 -67.36
C ILE A 595 -58.92 -10.46 -66.07
N GLU A 596 -60.25 -10.53 -66.07
CA GLU A 596 -61.08 -10.14 -64.91
C GLU A 596 -60.75 -10.95 -63.64
N ASP A 597 -60.54 -12.27 -63.76
CA ASP A 597 -60.15 -13.12 -62.63
C ASP A 597 -58.69 -12.86 -62.21
N ASN A 598 -57.74 -12.66 -63.15
CA ASN A 598 -56.34 -12.33 -62.84
C ASN A 598 -56.18 -10.98 -62.14
N GLU A 599 -56.87 -9.92 -62.59
CA GLU A 599 -56.77 -8.58 -62.00
C GLU A 599 -57.33 -8.56 -60.59
N LYS A 600 -58.42 -9.30 -60.36
CA LYS A 600 -58.99 -9.51 -59.04
C LYS A 600 -58.04 -10.27 -58.11
N GLU A 601 -57.38 -11.32 -58.58
CA GLU A 601 -56.37 -12.05 -57.78
C GLU A 601 -55.18 -11.15 -57.43
N VAL A 602 -54.56 -10.54 -58.44
CA VAL A 602 -53.39 -9.64 -58.29
C VAL A 602 -53.69 -8.48 -57.33
N LEU A 603 -54.85 -7.82 -57.47
CA LEU A 603 -55.23 -6.74 -56.56
C LEU A 603 -55.52 -7.24 -55.14
N SER A 604 -56.16 -8.40 -54.97
CA SER A 604 -56.41 -8.96 -53.64
C SER A 604 -55.10 -9.34 -52.91
N ARG A 605 -54.13 -9.89 -53.65
CA ARG A 605 -52.78 -10.21 -53.15
C ARG A 605 -51.99 -8.95 -52.81
N ALA A 606 -52.06 -7.92 -53.66
CA ALA A 606 -51.46 -6.62 -53.38
C ALA A 606 -52.02 -5.99 -52.10
N GLU A 607 -53.33 -6.09 -51.86
CA GLU A 607 -53.98 -5.55 -50.66
C GLU A 607 -53.68 -6.37 -49.39
N VAL A 608 -53.35 -7.66 -49.49
CA VAL A 608 -52.80 -8.45 -48.37
C VAL A 608 -51.38 -8.02 -48.03
N MET A 609 -50.47 -8.01 -49.02
CA MET A 609 -49.07 -7.61 -48.82
C MET A 609 -48.94 -6.16 -48.35
N LYS A 610 -49.83 -5.27 -48.81
CA LYS A 610 -49.93 -3.90 -48.28
C LYS A 610 -50.28 -3.89 -46.79
N LYS A 611 -51.27 -4.67 -46.34
CA LYS A 611 -51.67 -4.74 -44.92
C LYS A 611 -50.55 -5.28 -44.02
N GLU A 612 -49.72 -6.19 -44.54
CA GLU A 612 -48.53 -6.67 -43.83
C GLU A 612 -47.49 -5.53 -43.67
N CYS A 613 -47.29 -4.70 -44.69
CA CYS A 613 -46.46 -3.50 -44.59
C CYS A 613 -47.04 -2.44 -43.63
N GLU A 614 -48.36 -2.22 -43.64
CA GLU A 614 -49.04 -1.31 -42.73
C GLU A 614 -48.91 -1.78 -41.27
N LYS A 615 -49.18 -3.06 -40.98
CA LYS A 615 -49.01 -3.66 -39.65
C LYS A 615 -47.55 -3.57 -39.17
N ALA A 616 -46.58 -3.87 -40.02
CA ALA A 616 -45.16 -3.72 -39.67
C ALA A 616 -44.81 -2.26 -39.33
N LYS A 617 -45.44 -1.27 -39.99
CA LYS A 617 -45.26 0.16 -39.66
C LYS A 617 -45.95 0.57 -38.36
N GLU A 618 -47.14 0.06 -38.07
CA GLU A 618 -47.82 0.26 -36.78
C GLU A 618 -46.96 -0.29 -35.62
N GLU A 619 -46.36 -1.48 -35.79
CA GLU A 619 -45.41 -2.05 -34.84
C GLU A 619 -44.17 -1.15 -34.67
N MET A 620 -43.59 -0.59 -35.75
CA MET A 620 -42.49 0.38 -35.67
C MET A 620 -42.88 1.63 -34.85
N ASP A 621 -44.07 2.18 -35.09
CA ASP A 621 -44.52 3.41 -34.43
C ASP A 621 -44.87 3.16 -32.95
N SER A 622 -45.40 1.99 -32.61
CA SER A 622 -45.61 1.57 -31.21
C SER A 622 -44.30 1.54 -30.40
N LEU A 623 -43.19 1.14 -31.05
CA LEU A 623 -41.84 1.15 -30.49
C LEU A 623 -41.09 2.48 -30.70
N LYS A 624 -41.79 3.51 -31.23
CA LYS A 624 -41.28 4.86 -31.53
C LYS A 624 -40.08 4.90 -32.49
N VAL A 625 -40.04 4.00 -33.47
CA VAL A 625 -38.94 3.91 -34.44
C VAL A 625 -39.14 4.89 -35.60
N ILE A 626 -38.67 6.12 -35.41
CA ILE A 626 -38.84 7.24 -36.36
C ILE A 626 -38.12 7.00 -37.72
N LYS A 627 -37.02 6.22 -37.74
CA LYS A 627 -36.17 6.04 -38.93
C LYS A 627 -35.75 4.58 -39.12
N ASN A 628 -35.82 4.12 -40.36
CA ASN A 628 -35.31 2.82 -40.78
C ASN A 628 -33.96 2.98 -41.53
N PRO A 629 -32.89 2.26 -41.17
CA PRO A 629 -31.64 2.24 -41.95
C PRO A 629 -31.74 1.40 -43.23
N TYR A 630 -32.61 0.39 -43.27
CA TYR A 630 -32.63 -0.67 -44.29
C TYR A 630 -33.49 -0.36 -45.51
N THR A 631 -34.46 0.54 -45.38
CA THR A 631 -35.26 1.04 -46.51
C THR A 631 -35.48 2.54 -46.42
N LYS A 632 -35.56 3.19 -47.59
CA LYS A 632 -35.99 4.60 -47.74
C LYS A 632 -37.46 4.73 -48.11
N LEU A 633 -38.11 3.62 -48.47
CA LEU A 633 -39.49 3.59 -48.95
C LEU A 633 -40.46 3.71 -47.77
N THR A 634 -41.54 4.45 -47.99
CA THR A 634 -42.56 4.79 -47.01
C THR A 634 -43.91 4.11 -47.35
N LEU A 635 -44.91 4.25 -46.45
CA LEU A 635 -46.28 3.86 -46.78
C LEU A 635 -46.84 4.70 -47.96
N GLU A 636 -46.36 5.91 -48.18
CA GLU A 636 -46.77 6.73 -49.33
C GLU A 636 -46.24 6.12 -50.64
N ASP A 637 -44.97 5.70 -50.67
CA ASP A 637 -44.38 4.99 -51.82
C ASP A 637 -45.08 3.66 -52.12
N ILE A 638 -45.51 2.92 -51.09
CA ILE A 638 -46.35 1.71 -51.23
C ILE A 638 -47.69 2.04 -51.89
N ASN A 639 -48.38 3.09 -51.43
CA ASN A 639 -49.66 3.52 -52.00
C ASN A 639 -49.50 4.01 -53.45
N ASN A 640 -48.44 4.77 -53.76
CA ASN A 640 -48.11 5.22 -55.12
C ASN A 640 -47.78 4.05 -56.05
N SER A 641 -47.09 3.03 -55.54
CA SER A 641 -46.81 1.78 -56.26
C SER A 641 -48.08 0.97 -56.52
N LEU A 642 -48.97 0.84 -55.51
CA LEU A 642 -50.29 0.19 -55.67
C LEU A 642 -51.17 0.92 -56.68
N GLN A 643 -51.13 2.25 -56.70
CA GLN A 643 -51.86 3.05 -57.68
C GLN A 643 -51.25 2.89 -59.09
N SER A 644 -49.93 2.76 -59.20
CA SER A 644 -49.24 2.48 -60.47
C SER A 644 -49.64 1.10 -61.03
N LEU A 645 -49.75 0.08 -60.18
CA LEU A 645 -50.31 -1.23 -60.55
C LEU A 645 -51.77 -1.10 -61.00
N LYS A 646 -52.63 -0.45 -60.20
CA LYS A 646 -54.04 -0.20 -60.55
C LYS A 646 -54.17 0.54 -61.88
N ASN A 647 -53.29 1.48 -62.19
CA ASN A 647 -53.26 2.17 -63.49
C ASN A 647 -52.87 1.21 -64.63
N SER A 648 -51.82 0.41 -64.47
CA SER A 648 -51.33 -0.54 -65.49
C SER A 648 -52.37 -1.61 -65.85
N LEU A 649 -53.07 -2.18 -64.85
CA LEU A 649 -54.16 -3.14 -65.07
C LEU A 649 -55.33 -2.48 -65.83
N ASN A 650 -55.73 -1.25 -65.44
CA ASN A 650 -56.73 -0.49 -66.19
C ASN A 650 -56.29 -0.14 -67.63
N GLU A 651 -54.99 0.02 -67.89
CA GLU A 651 -54.46 0.20 -69.26
C GLU A 651 -54.46 -1.11 -70.07
N ARG A 652 -54.20 -2.26 -69.43
CA ARG A 652 -54.38 -3.57 -70.06
C ARG A 652 -55.84 -3.82 -70.43
N MET A 653 -56.78 -3.54 -69.53
CA MET A 653 -58.22 -3.66 -69.80
C MET A 653 -58.65 -2.77 -70.99
N LYS A 654 -58.17 -1.53 -71.08
CA LYS A 654 -58.42 -0.65 -72.24
C LYS A 654 -57.78 -1.18 -73.53
N ALA A 655 -56.56 -1.72 -73.47
CA ALA A 655 -55.92 -2.33 -74.63
C ALA A 655 -56.69 -3.57 -75.11
N TYR A 656 -57.24 -4.35 -74.17
CA TYR A 656 -58.13 -5.46 -74.45
C TYR A 656 -59.45 -5.00 -75.11
N GLU A 657 -60.11 -3.95 -74.59
CA GLU A 657 -61.33 -3.39 -75.19
C GLU A 657 -61.09 -2.89 -76.64
N ILE A 658 -59.93 -2.27 -76.90
CA ILE A 658 -59.52 -1.82 -78.23
C ILE A 658 -59.31 -3.02 -79.18
N GLU A 659 -58.63 -4.08 -78.74
CA GLU A 659 -58.43 -5.29 -79.55
C GLU A 659 -59.74 -6.04 -79.81
N LEU A 660 -60.61 -6.16 -78.79
CA LEU A 660 -61.95 -6.72 -78.93
C LEU A 660 -62.78 -5.96 -79.97
N GLN A 661 -62.72 -4.63 -79.96
CA GLN A 661 -63.40 -3.81 -80.97
C GLN A 661 -62.78 -4.02 -82.36
N ARG A 662 -61.44 -4.03 -82.48
CA ARG A 662 -60.73 -4.31 -83.74
C ARG A 662 -61.17 -5.65 -84.35
N GLN A 663 -61.28 -6.70 -83.53
CA GLN A 663 -61.70 -8.02 -83.99
C GLN A 663 -63.18 -8.08 -84.38
N LYS A 664 -64.06 -7.30 -83.73
CA LYS A 664 -65.47 -7.14 -84.13
C LYS A 664 -65.62 -6.39 -85.45
N ASP A 665 -64.81 -5.35 -85.67
CA ASP A 665 -64.77 -4.62 -86.93
C ASP A 665 -64.20 -5.50 -88.06
N ASN A 666 -63.17 -6.31 -87.78
CA ASN A 666 -62.64 -7.31 -88.72
C ASN A 666 -63.71 -8.34 -89.12
N ASP A 667 -64.37 -8.99 -88.15
CA ASP A 667 -65.44 -9.96 -88.41
C ASP A 667 -66.63 -9.34 -89.17
N THR A 668 -66.94 -8.08 -88.89
CA THR A 668 -67.96 -7.31 -89.61
C THR A 668 -67.56 -7.02 -91.07
N LEU A 669 -66.28 -6.77 -91.36
CA LEU A 669 -65.77 -6.66 -92.73
C LEU A 669 -65.84 -8.01 -93.46
N CYS A 670 -65.42 -9.09 -92.80
CA CYS A 670 -65.51 -10.46 -93.33
C CYS A 670 -66.95 -10.84 -93.72
N LYS A 671 -67.93 -10.55 -92.87
CA LYS A 671 -69.37 -10.76 -93.15
C LYS A 671 -69.83 -9.94 -94.35
N LYS A 672 -69.60 -8.62 -94.36
CA LYS A 672 -69.98 -7.73 -95.46
C LYS A 672 -69.38 -8.13 -96.82
N PHE A 673 -68.21 -8.76 -96.83
CA PHE A 673 -67.62 -9.32 -98.04
C PHE A 673 -68.39 -10.57 -98.50
N ALA A 674 -68.67 -11.52 -97.59
CA ALA A 674 -69.45 -12.73 -97.90
C ALA A 674 -70.88 -12.40 -98.39
N ASP A 675 -71.55 -11.46 -97.72
CA ASP A 675 -72.91 -10.98 -98.04
C ASP A 675 -73.07 -10.48 -99.49
N VAL A 676 -71.97 -10.05 -100.14
CA VAL A 676 -71.95 -9.58 -101.54
C VAL A 676 -71.32 -10.61 -102.48
N ALA A 677 -70.33 -11.37 -102.01
CA ALA A 677 -69.63 -12.40 -102.79
C ALA A 677 -70.53 -13.58 -103.17
N ASP A 678 -71.20 -14.17 -102.19
CA ASP A 678 -71.93 -15.44 -102.37
C ASP A 678 -73.18 -15.28 -103.26
N PRO A 679 -74.00 -14.20 -103.15
CA PRO A 679 -75.11 -13.98 -104.07
C PRO A 679 -74.66 -13.72 -105.51
N LEU A 680 -73.52 -13.04 -105.71
CA LEU A 680 -72.98 -12.75 -107.03
C LEU A 680 -72.50 -14.04 -107.72
N PHE A 681 -71.74 -14.88 -107.00
CA PHE A 681 -71.30 -16.20 -107.47
C PHE A 681 -72.49 -17.10 -107.87
N LYS A 682 -73.54 -17.11 -107.05
CA LYS A 682 -74.78 -17.84 -107.33
C LYS A 682 -75.48 -17.31 -108.59
N TRP A 683 -75.59 -15.99 -108.74
CA TRP A 683 -76.22 -15.37 -109.91
C TRP A 683 -75.51 -15.73 -111.23
N ILE A 684 -74.17 -15.65 -111.27
CA ILE A 684 -73.37 -16.03 -112.46
C ILE A 684 -73.69 -17.47 -112.88
N SER A 685 -73.75 -18.37 -111.90
CA SER A 685 -74.06 -19.79 -112.09
C SER A 685 -75.47 -20.02 -112.66
N GLU A 686 -76.48 -19.31 -112.13
CA GLU A 686 -77.87 -19.41 -112.59
C GLU A 686 -78.08 -18.90 -114.03
N GLN A 687 -77.43 -17.80 -114.43
CA GLN A 687 -77.57 -17.28 -115.80
C GLN A 687 -76.89 -18.18 -116.84
N LYS A 688 -75.72 -18.74 -116.50
CA LYS A 688 -74.99 -19.71 -117.33
C LYS A 688 -75.83 -20.96 -117.61
N ASN A 689 -76.54 -21.46 -116.60
CA ASN A 689 -77.44 -22.60 -116.75
C ASN A 689 -78.62 -22.31 -117.69
N LYS A 690 -79.32 -21.17 -117.52
CA LYS A 690 -80.49 -20.81 -118.36
C LYS A 690 -80.17 -20.81 -119.86
N ILE A 691 -79.03 -20.24 -120.24
CA ILE A 691 -78.56 -20.14 -121.63
C ILE A 691 -78.15 -21.51 -122.22
N THR A 692 -77.84 -22.49 -121.36
CA THR A 692 -77.44 -23.83 -121.78
C THR A 692 -78.65 -24.76 -122.04
N THR A 693 -79.85 -24.43 -121.53
CA THR A 693 -81.01 -25.36 -121.51
C THR A 693 -82.21 -24.95 -122.38
N SER A 694 -82.13 -23.87 -123.17
CA SER A 694 -83.23 -23.43 -124.04
C SER A 694 -83.47 -24.39 -125.23
N LYS A 695 -84.75 -24.71 -125.50
CA LYS A 695 -85.20 -25.50 -126.66
C LYS A 695 -85.90 -24.67 -127.75
N GLU A 696 -85.77 -23.34 -127.70
CA GLU A 696 -86.40 -22.44 -128.67
C GLU A 696 -85.66 -22.43 -130.02
N THR A 697 -86.27 -21.81 -131.04
CA THR A 697 -85.70 -21.62 -132.37
C THR A 697 -84.37 -20.86 -132.35
N LEU A 698 -83.52 -21.09 -133.35
CA LEU A 698 -82.16 -20.53 -133.43
C LEU A 698 -82.15 -18.98 -133.31
N GLN A 699 -83.09 -18.29 -133.97
CA GLN A 699 -83.30 -16.84 -133.82
C GLN A 699 -83.54 -16.40 -132.36
N ASN A 700 -84.47 -17.03 -131.64
CA ASN A 700 -84.82 -16.64 -130.26
C ASN A 700 -83.63 -16.81 -129.31
N GLN A 701 -82.86 -17.90 -129.47
CA GLN A 701 -81.66 -18.13 -128.67
C GLN A 701 -80.60 -17.05 -128.91
N LEU A 702 -80.42 -16.63 -130.17
CA LEU A 702 -79.49 -15.57 -130.55
C LEU A 702 -79.91 -14.21 -129.96
N GLU A 703 -81.20 -13.87 -129.99
CA GLU A 703 -81.72 -12.63 -129.39
C GLU A 703 -81.54 -12.61 -127.87
N PHE A 704 -81.81 -13.72 -127.17
CA PHE A 704 -81.59 -13.83 -125.72
C PHE A 704 -80.11 -13.67 -125.34
N VAL A 705 -79.18 -14.28 -126.09
CA VAL A 705 -77.73 -14.13 -125.83
C VAL A 705 -77.27 -12.69 -126.05
N ASN A 706 -77.73 -11.99 -127.10
CA ASN A 706 -77.41 -10.57 -127.31
C ASN A 706 -78.00 -9.68 -126.19
N LYS A 707 -79.17 -10.02 -125.63
CA LYS A 707 -79.75 -9.34 -124.46
C LYS A 707 -78.94 -9.55 -123.17
N CYS A 708 -78.36 -10.74 -122.96
CA CYS A 708 -77.43 -10.97 -121.85
C CYS A 708 -76.12 -10.18 -122.03
N ILE A 709 -75.55 -10.15 -123.25
CA ILE A 709 -74.31 -9.42 -123.55
C ILE A 709 -74.49 -7.91 -123.31
N THR A 710 -75.61 -7.32 -123.74
CA THR A 710 -75.90 -5.89 -123.51
C THR A 710 -76.14 -5.55 -122.03
N GLY A 711 -76.49 -6.52 -121.18
CA GLY A 711 -76.62 -6.34 -119.73
C GLY A 711 -75.31 -6.42 -118.95
N LEU A 712 -74.22 -6.96 -119.53
CA LEU A 712 -72.95 -7.21 -118.83
C LEU A 712 -72.38 -5.98 -118.12
N SER A 713 -72.46 -4.81 -118.76
CA SER A 713 -71.92 -3.54 -118.23
C SER A 713 -72.58 -3.11 -116.92
N THR A 714 -73.90 -3.32 -116.80
CA THR A 714 -74.68 -2.91 -115.63
C THR A 714 -74.38 -3.83 -114.45
N GLU A 715 -74.35 -5.14 -114.69
CA GLU A 715 -74.09 -6.13 -113.63
C GLU A 715 -72.62 -6.15 -113.18
N LYS A 716 -71.67 -5.85 -114.08
CA LYS A 716 -70.23 -5.72 -113.77
C LYS A 716 -69.93 -4.65 -112.70
N SER A 717 -70.77 -3.61 -112.58
CA SER A 717 -70.64 -2.59 -111.51
C SER A 717 -70.72 -3.18 -110.10
N LYS A 718 -71.36 -4.35 -109.92
CA LYS A 718 -71.48 -5.02 -108.61
C LYS A 718 -70.17 -5.62 -108.10
N LEU A 719 -69.12 -5.66 -108.93
CA LEU A 719 -67.77 -6.05 -108.51
C LEU A 719 -66.99 -4.90 -107.83
N GLU A 720 -67.32 -3.63 -108.10
CA GLU A 720 -66.60 -2.50 -107.50
C GLU A 720 -66.72 -2.45 -105.96
N PRO A 721 -67.90 -2.66 -105.33
CA PRO A 721 -68.01 -2.76 -103.87
C PRO A 721 -67.17 -3.89 -103.26
N LEU A 722 -67.00 -5.00 -103.97
CA LEU A 722 -66.17 -6.14 -103.52
C LEU A 722 -64.68 -5.82 -103.58
N GLN A 723 -64.23 -5.14 -104.64
CA GLN A 723 -62.88 -4.58 -104.75
C GLN A 723 -62.59 -3.66 -103.55
N ASP A 724 -63.55 -2.80 -103.21
CA ASP A 724 -63.42 -1.80 -102.16
C ASP A 724 -63.58 -2.35 -100.74
N LEU A 725 -64.20 -3.52 -100.58
CA LEU A 725 -64.23 -4.29 -99.32
C LEU A 725 -62.93 -5.09 -99.13
N GLN A 726 -62.41 -5.75 -100.18
CA GLN A 726 -61.10 -6.42 -100.15
C GLN A 726 -60.00 -5.43 -99.78
N ASN A 727 -59.97 -4.25 -100.42
CA ASN A 727 -59.03 -3.16 -100.11
C ASN A 727 -59.09 -2.70 -98.64
N LYS A 728 -60.21 -2.90 -97.94
CA LYS A 728 -60.37 -2.59 -96.51
C LYS A 728 -59.94 -3.76 -95.62
N MET A 729 -60.23 -4.99 -96.02
CA MET A 729 -59.76 -6.22 -95.36
C MET A 729 -58.23 -6.34 -95.40
N ASP A 730 -57.61 -6.10 -96.57
CA ASP A 730 -56.16 -6.11 -96.75
C ASP A 730 -55.47 -5.07 -95.85
N LYS A 731 -56.03 -3.85 -95.76
CA LYS A 731 -55.55 -2.78 -94.87
C LYS A 731 -55.76 -3.08 -93.39
N ALA A 732 -56.74 -3.90 -93.03
CA ALA A 732 -56.96 -4.40 -91.68
C ALA A 732 -56.09 -5.63 -91.33
N GLY A 733 -55.31 -6.15 -92.30
CA GLY A 733 -54.46 -7.34 -92.13
C GLY A 733 -55.20 -8.67 -92.17
N ILE A 734 -56.45 -8.68 -92.67
CA ILE A 734 -57.33 -9.86 -92.67
C ILE A 734 -56.96 -10.78 -93.83
N GLN A 735 -56.20 -11.85 -93.55
CA GLN A 735 -55.72 -12.79 -94.57
C GLN A 735 -56.71 -13.91 -94.93
N ASN A 736 -57.71 -14.18 -94.08
CA ASN A 736 -58.66 -15.27 -94.27
C ASN A 736 -60.07 -14.85 -93.80
N ASN A 737 -61.10 -15.26 -94.53
CA ASN A 737 -62.49 -14.95 -94.24
C ASN A 737 -63.21 -16.20 -93.70
N ARG A 738 -63.82 -16.09 -92.52
CA ARG A 738 -64.58 -17.20 -91.89
C ARG A 738 -65.95 -17.45 -92.55
N HIS A 739 -66.49 -16.45 -93.27
CA HIS A 739 -67.88 -16.42 -93.72
C HIS A 739 -68.07 -16.74 -95.21
N THR A 740 -67.04 -16.64 -96.04
CA THR A 740 -67.02 -17.20 -97.40
C THR A 740 -65.64 -17.76 -97.74
N THR A 741 -65.60 -18.83 -98.54
CA THR A 741 -64.37 -19.41 -99.09
C THR A 741 -63.99 -18.80 -100.45
N LEU A 742 -64.83 -17.93 -101.01
CA LEU A 742 -64.58 -17.27 -102.29
C LEU A 742 -63.69 -16.04 -102.11
N THR A 743 -62.57 -15.96 -102.81
CA THR A 743 -61.77 -14.72 -102.86
C THR A 743 -62.25 -13.81 -104.00
N LEU A 744 -61.88 -12.52 -103.94
CA LEU A 744 -62.11 -11.59 -105.05
C LEU A 744 -61.54 -12.10 -106.39
N LYS A 745 -60.42 -12.85 -106.35
CA LYS A 745 -59.81 -13.44 -107.55
C LYS A 745 -60.67 -14.53 -108.16
N ASP A 746 -61.29 -15.38 -107.34
CA ASP A 746 -62.18 -16.45 -107.80
C ASP A 746 -63.44 -15.87 -108.47
N LEU A 747 -64.02 -14.82 -107.87
CA LEU A 747 -65.18 -14.12 -108.43
C LEU A 747 -64.86 -13.48 -109.79
N LEU A 748 -63.71 -12.84 -109.92
CA LEU A 748 -63.25 -12.24 -111.20
C LEU A 748 -63.04 -13.30 -112.29
N VAL A 749 -62.42 -14.43 -111.95
CA VAL A 749 -62.23 -15.56 -112.89
C VAL A 749 -63.56 -16.18 -113.32
N GLN A 750 -64.54 -16.31 -112.42
CA GLN A 750 -65.88 -16.81 -112.78
C GLN A 750 -66.64 -15.80 -113.67
N TRP A 751 -66.46 -14.50 -113.44
CA TRP A 751 -67.02 -13.46 -114.31
C TRP A 751 -66.46 -13.55 -115.74
N GLU A 752 -65.14 -13.62 -115.88
CA GLU A 752 -64.46 -13.76 -117.17
C GLU A 752 -64.88 -15.04 -117.91
N GLN A 753 -65.06 -16.16 -117.21
CA GLN A 753 -65.57 -17.40 -117.81
C GLN A 753 -67.02 -17.28 -118.32
N TYR A 754 -67.86 -16.48 -117.65
CA TYR A 754 -69.24 -16.24 -118.09
C TYR A 754 -69.29 -15.32 -119.32
N GLU A 755 -68.51 -14.24 -119.33
CA GLU A 755 -68.36 -13.33 -120.47
C GLU A 755 -67.84 -14.07 -121.73
N ASN A 756 -66.84 -14.94 -121.58
CA ASN A 756 -66.35 -15.80 -122.66
C ASN A 756 -67.38 -16.85 -123.14
N PHE A 757 -68.21 -17.38 -122.25
CA PHE A 757 -69.25 -18.36 -122.59
C PHE A 757 -70.34 -17.74 -123.48
N LEU A 758 -70.80 -16.53 -123.16
CA LEU A 758 -71.80 -15.79 -123.95
C LEU A 758 -71.33 -15.59 -125.40
N ASN A 759 -70.11 -15.08 -125.58
CA ASN A 759 -69.55 -14.75 -126.89
C ASN A 759 -69.38 -16.00 -127.78
N ARG A 760 -69.00 -17.15 -127.20
CA ARG A 760 -68.92 -18.42 -127.96
C ARG A 760 -70.29 -18.93 -128.40
N LYS A 761 -71.30 -18.86 -127.52
CA LYS A 761 -72.66 -19.36 -127.83
C LYS A 761 -73.35 -18.53 -128.91
N LYS A 762 -73.06 -17.22 -128.98
CA LYS A 762 -73.51 -16.35 -130.09
C LYS A 762 -73.05 -16.88 -131.45
N LYS A 763 -71.74 -17.02 -131.68
CA LYS A 763 -71.17 -17.39 -132.99
C LYS A 763 -71.73 -18.71 -133.52
N MET A 764 -71.86 -19.72 -132.66
CA MET A 764 -72.42 -21.03 -133.02
C MET A 764 -73.83 -20.94 -133.61
N LEU A 765 -74.67 -20.02 -133.12
CA LEU A 765 -76.05 -19.86 -133.58
C LEU A 765 -76.16 -19.10 -134.91
N GLU A 766 -75.11 -18.39 -135.32
CA GLU A 766 -75.08 -17.63 -136.57
C GLU A 766 -74.69 -18.53 -137.75
N GLU A 767 -73.73 -19.45 -137.58
CA GLU A 767 -73.22 -20.34 -138.63
C GLU A 767 -74.22 -21.44 -139.06
N GLU A 768 -75.13 -21.87 -138.18
CA GLU A 768 -76.13 -22.93 -138.45
C GLU A 768 -77.25 -22.45 -139.41
N ILE A 769 -77.52 -21.14 -139.46
CA ILE A 769 -78.68 -20.56 -140.18
C ILE A 769 -78.43 -20.45 -141.69
N GLU A 770 -77.17 -20.36 -142.13
CA GLU A 770 -76.82 -20.07 -143.52
C GLU A 770 -76.92 -21.31 -144.45
N ASN A 771 -76.61 -22.51 -143.93
CA ASN A 771 -76.56 -23.76 -144.71
C ASN A 771 -77.93 -24.28 -145.22
N GLN A 772 -79.06 -23.73 -144.78
CA GLN A 772 -80.39 -24.24 -145.18
C GLN A 772 -80.90 -23.77 -146.56
N LYS A 773 -80.21 -22.84 -147.24
CA LYS A 773 -80.77 -22.14 -148.42
C LYS A 773 -80.40 -22.67 -149.81
N LEU A 774 -79.55 -23.70 -149.92
CA LEU A 774 -79.01 -24.16 -151.22
C LEU A 774 -79.06 -25.69 -151.36
N ARG A 775 -79.86 -26.21 -152.31
CA ARG A 775 -79.91 -27.62 -152.75
C ARG A 775 -80.33 -27.69 -154.22
N GLY A 776 -79.77 -28.64 -154.99
CA GLY A 776 -80.49 -29.24 -156.13
C GLY A 776 -79.83 -29.37 -157.51
N ILE A 777 -78.63 -28.85 -157.78
CA ILE A 777 -78.04 -28.85 -159.14
C ILE A 777 -76.59 -29.37 -159.13
N THR A 778 -76.23 -30.22 -160.09
CA THR A 778 -74.86 -30.71 -160.33
C THR A 778 -74.07 -29.77 -161.26
N ALA A 779 -72.74 -29.75 -161.13
CA ALA A 779 -71.91 -28.77 -161.82
C ALA A 779 -71.92 -28.89 -163.36
N GLU A 780 -72.06 -30.10 -163.88
CA GLU A 780 -71.99 -30.41 -165.32
C GLU A 780 -73.23 -29.89 -166.06
N GLN A 781 -74.44 -30.15 -165.54
CA GLN A 781 -75.68 -29.59 -166.09
C GLN A 781 -75.74 -28.06 -165.99
N MET A 782 -75.11 -27.47 -164.97
CA MET A 782 -75.02 -26.00 -164.86
C MET A 782 -74.15 -25.38 -165.97
N GLN A 783 -73.18 -26.13 -166.52
CA GLN A 783 -72.32 -25.69 -167.62
C GLN A 783 -73.02 -25.84 -168.98
N GLU A 784 -73.79 -26.92 -169.18
CA GLU A 784 -74.54 -27.19 -170.41
C GLU A 784 -75.63 -26.12 -170.68
N ILE A 785 -76.26 -25.59 -169.62
CA ILE A 785 -77.19 -24.43 -169.71
C ILE A 785 -76.46 -23.14 -170.09
N GLU A 786 -75.20 -22.96 -169.69
CA GLU A 786 -74.39 -21.78 -170.05
C GLU A 786 -73.86 -21.84 -171.50
N GLU A 787 -73.56 -23.04 -172.00
CA GLU A 787 -73.16 -23.24 -173.41
C GLU A 787 -74.35 -23.07 -174.36
N ASN A 788 -75.53 -23.62 -174.02
CA ASN A 788 -76.75 -23.41 -174.81
C ASN A 788 -77.13 -21.93 -174.92
N PHE A 789 -77.06 -21.15 -173.83
CA PHE A 789 -77.37 -19.72 -173.89
C PHE A 789 -76.48 -18.96 -174.89
N LYS A 790 -75.16 -19.25 -174.88
CA LYS A 790 -74.17 -18.64 -175.79
C LYS A 790 -74.29 -19.10 -177.25
N GLN A 791 -75.01 -20.20 -177.52
CA GLN A 791 -75.21 -20.72 -178.87
C GLN A 791 -76.40 -20.08 -179.59
N PHE A 792 -77.40 -19.56 -178.86
CA PHE A 792 -78.62 -18.99 -179.44
C PHE A 792 -78.76 -17.47 -179.27
N ASP A 793 -77.97 -16.83 -178.42
CA ASP A 793 -77.73 -15.38 -178.43
C ASP A 793 -76.82 -15.03 -179.64
N PHE A 794 -77.42 -14.76 -180.80
CA PHE A 794 -76.69 -14.55 -182.06
C PHE A 794 -76.10 -13.14 -182.19
N ASP A 795 -76.61 -12.15 -181.45
CA ASP A 795 -76.10 -10.77 -181.45
C ASP A 795 -75.17 -10.43 -180.28
N ASN A 796 -75.01 -11.35 -179.32
CA ASN A 796 -74.24 -11.21 -178.07
C ASN A 796 -74.74 -10.06 -177.19
N SER A 797 -76.07 -9.86 -177.15
CA SER A 797 -76.71 -8.88 -176.26
C SER A 797 -76.72 -9.29 -174.78
N GLY A 798 -76.53 -10.58 -174.47
CA GLY A 798 -76.67 -11.13 -173.11
C GLY A 798 -78.13 -11.42 -172.74
N THR A 799 -79.02 -11.40 -173.73
CA THR A 799 -80.47 -11.63 -173.62
C THR A 799 -80.97 -12.35 -174.86
N ILE A 800 -81.88 -13.30 -174.73
CA ILE A 800 -82.43 -14.03 -175.88
C ILE A 800 -83.71 -13.34 -176.39
N ASP A 801 -83.75 -12.96 -177.68
CA ASP A 801 -84.92 -12.35 -178.36
C ASP A 801 -86.02 -13.39 -178.67
N ARG A 802 -87.20 -12.92 -179.06
CA ARG A 802 -88.36 -13.79 -179.37
C ARG A 802 -88.12 -14.80 -180.51
N LYS A 803 -87.32 -14.46 -181.53
CA LYS A 803 -86.92 -15.35 -182.62
C LYS A 803 -85.84 -16.33 -182.18
N GLU A 804 -84.91 -15.88 -181.34
CA GLU A 804 -83.85 -16.70 -180.77
C GLU A 804 -84.40 -17.75 -179.80
N LEU A 805 -85.35 -17.38 -178.93
CA LEU A 805 -86.11 -18.34 -178.11
C LEU A 805 -86.88 -19.35 -178.99
N THR A 806 -87.48 -18.87 -180.09
CA THR A 806 -88.15 -19.75 -181.06
C THR A 806 -87.14 -20.72 -181.72
N ALA A 807 -85.94 -20.26 -182.06
CA ALA A 807 -84.88 -21.07 -182.68
C ALA A 807 -84.25 -22.07 -181.70
N CYS A 808 -84.04 -21.67 -180.43
CA CYS A 808 -83.57 -22.52 -179.36
C CYS A 808 -84.55 -23.68 -179.10
N LEU A 809 -85.84 -23.38 -178.92
CA LEU A 809 -86.88 -24.40 -178.76
C LEU A 809 -87.00 -25.32 -179.99
N TYR A 810 -86.90 -24.78 -181.22
CA TYR A 810 -86.86 -25.60 -182.44
C TYR A 810 -85.63 -26.53 -182.49
N SER A 811 -84.47 -26.05 -182.05
CA SER A 811 -83.23 -26.84 -182.03
C SER A 811 -83.20 -27.88 -180.91
N LEU A 812 -84.01 -27.69 -179.87
CA LEU A 812 -84.28 -28.68 -178.81
C LEU A 812 -85.43 -29.64 -179.18
N GLY A 813 -86.08 -29.43 -180.33
CA GLY A 813 -87.12 -30.33 -180.89
C GLY A 813 -88.57 -30.01 -180.48
N GLU A 814 -88.83 -28.92 -179.77
CA GLU A 814 -90.17 -28.52 -179.34
C GLU A 814 -90.84 -27.51 -180.30
N GLU A 815 -91.75 -27.99 -181.16
CA GLU A 815 -92.63 -27.12 -181.95
C GLU A 815 -93.77 -26.52 -181.11
N ARG A 816 -93.49 -25.43 -180.38
CA ARG A 816 -94.51 -24.65 -179.63
C ARG A 816 -95.18 -23.59 -180.50
N THR A 817 -96.46 -23.31 -180.26
CA THR A 817 -97.22 -22.34 -181.08
C THR A 817 -96.80 -20.88 -180.77
N PRO A 818 -96.99 -19.94 -181.71
CA PRO A 818 -96.65 -18.52 -181.50
C PRO A 818 -97.35 -17.84 -180.31
N LYS A 819 -98.45 -18.42 -179.79
CA LYS A 819 -99.09 -17.94 -178.55
C LYS A 819 -98.33 -18.39 -177.30
N GLU A 820 -97.89 -19.64 -177.24
CA GLU A 820 -97.18 -20.21 -176.09
C GLU A 820 -95.81 -19.56 -175.92
N ILE A 821 -95.07 -19.32 -177.01
CA ILE A 821 -93.80 -18.57 -176.99
C ILE A 821 -94.01 -17.13 -176.48
N THR A 822 -95.19 -16.52 -176.70
CA THR A 822 -95.52 -15.22 -176.10
C THR A 822 -95.68 -15.33 -174.58
N LYS A 823 -96.36 -16.38 -174.10
CA LYS A 823 -96.58 -16.60 -172.67
C LYS A 823 -95.27 -16.87 -171.91
N ILE A 824 -94.35 -17.65 -172.49
CA ILE A 824 -93.02 -17.89 -171.88
C ILE A 824 -92.25 -16.56 -171.76
N MET A 825 -92.30 -15.70 -172.78
CA MET A 825 -91.70 -14.36 -172.76
C MET A 825 -92.33 -13.42 -171.71
N GLU A 826 -93.62 -13.56 -171.41
CA GLU A 826 -94.34 -12.77 -170.39
C GLU A 826 -94.16 -13.33 -168.95
N GLU A 827 -93.75 -14.60 -168.81
CA GLU A 827 -93.71 -15.31 -167.53
C GLU A 827 -92.28 -15.51 -166.99
N TYR A 828 -91.28 -15.61 -167.88
CA TYR A 828 -89.85 -15.70 -167.55
C TYR A 828 -89.00 -14.56 -168.17
N GLY A 829 -89.62 -13.61 -168.87
CA GLY A 829 -88.97 -12.41 -169.43
C GLY A 829 -89.72 -11.13 -169.07
N ASP A 830 -89.43 -10.04 -169.79
CA ASP A 830 -90.15 -8.76 -169.68
C ASP A 830 -91.27 -8.59 -170.74
N GLY A 831 -91.59 -9.66 -171.47
CA GLY A 831 -92.47 -9.65 -172.65
C GLY A 831 -91.75 -9.42 -173.98
N LYS A 832 -90.45 -9.09 -173.98
CA LYS A 832 -89.60 -9.06 -175.18
C LYS A 832 -88.45 -10.05 -175.12
N ASP A 833 -87.63 -9.93 -174.07
CA ASP A 833 -86.26 -10.45 -174.03
C ASP A 833 -86.03 -11.20 -172.69
N ILE A 834 -85.24 -12.30 -172.70
CA ILE A 834 -84.93 -13.09 -171.48
C ILE A 834 -83.45 -13.01 -171.13
N SER A 835 -83.15 -12.50 -169.94
CA SER A 835 -81.79 -12.45 -169.36
C SER A 835 -81.28 -13.83 -168.90
N TYR A 836 -79.97 -14.06 -168.97
CA TYR A 836 -79.33 -15.34 -168.57
C TYR A 836 -79.82 -15.93 -167.23
N GLU A 837 -79.99 -15.12 -166.18
CA GLU A 837 -80.42 -15.61 -164.85
C GLU A 837 -81.86 -16.17 -164.87
N ARG A 838 -82.76 -15.55 -165.65
CA ARG A 838 -84.13 -16.05 -165.86
C ARG A 838 -84.21 -17.16 -166.90
N PHE A 839 -83.34 -17.15 -167.91
CA PHE A 839 -83.18 -18.29 -168.84
C PHE A 839 -82.69 -19.53 -168.08
N LYS A 840 -81.82 -19.35 -167.08
CA LYS A 840 -81.36 -20.41 -166.19
C LYS A 840 -82.48 -20.95 -165.31
N GLU A 841 -83.31 -20.09 -164.70
CA GLU A 841 -84.53 -20.54 -164.00
C GLU A 841 -85.50 -21.27 -164.93
N PHE A 842 -85.74 -20.75 -166.15
CA PHE A 842 -86.56 -21.40 -167.16
C PHE A 842 -86.01 -22.77 -167.58
N MET A 843 -84.70 -22.90 -167.81
CA MET A 843 -84.06 -24.18 -168.15
C MET A 843 -84.01 -25.15 -166.98
N ILE A 844 -83.91 -24.68 -165.73
CA ILE A 844 -84.08 -25.52 -164.53
C ILE A 844 -85.50 -26.09 -164.42
N VAL A 845 -86.51 -25.38 -164.96
CA VAL A 845 -87.89 -25.88 -165.07
C VAL A 845 -88.10 -26.74 -166.32
N LEU A 846 -87.44 -26.44 -167.44
CA LEU A 846 -87.61 -27.14 -168.73
C LEU A 846 -86.87 -28.50 -168.78
N PHE A 847 -85.66 -28.58 -168.21
CA PHE A 847 -84.98 -29.85 -167.92
C PHE A 847 -85.44 -30.47 -166.59
N GLY A 848 -86.40 -29.86 -165.92
CA GLY A 848 -87.02 -30.33 -164.67
C GLY A 848 -88.06 -31.41 -164.89
N ASP A 849 -87.79 -32.40 -165.75
CA ASP A 849 -88.62 -33.60 -165.87
C ASP A 849 -88.53 -34.38 -164.54
N SER A 850 -89.55 -34.18 -163.70
CA SER A 850 -89.55 -34.66 -162.34
C SER A 850 -90.21 -36.03 -162.25
N ASP A 851 -89.42 -37.10 -162.19
CA ASP A 851 -89.90 -38.43 -161.81
C ASP A 851 -90.48 -38.37 -160.38
N THR A 852 -91.79 -38.13 -160.26
CA THR A 852 -92.44 -38.23 -158.97
C THR A 852 -92.56 -39.69 -158.58
N LYS A 853 -92.44 -39.96 -157.28
CA LYS A 853 -92.60 -41.30 -156.68
C LYS A 853 -93.81 -42.07 -157.27
N ASP A 854 -94.93 -41.39 -157.47
CA ASP A 854 -96.17 -42.00 -157.94
C ASP A 854 -96.13 -42.35 -159.44
N GLU A 855 -95.36 -41.64 -160.27
CA GLU A 855 -95.20 -41.93 -161.71
C GLU A 855 -94.28 -43.13 -161.96
N VAL A 856 -93.21 -43.28 -161.16
CA VAL A 856 -92.37 -44.49 -161.13
C VAL A 856 -93.20 -45.72 -160.75
N ILE A 857 -94.03 -45.61 -159.71
CA ILE A 857 -94.95 -46.67 -159.27
C ILE A 857 -95.96 -47.03 -160.37
N ASN A 858 -96.57 -46.04 -161.04
CA ASN A 858 -97.53 -46.28 -162.12
C ASN A 858 -96.87 -46.98 -163.33
N SER A 859 -95.61 -46.67 -163.64
CA SER A 859 -94.84 -47.31 -164.71
C SER A 859 -94.62 -48.80 -164.44
N PHE A 860 -94.25 -49.19 -163.21
CA PHE A 860 -94.16 -50.59 -162.82
C PHE A 860 -95.50 -51.34 -162.87
N VAL A 861 -96.62 -50.69 -162.50
CA VAL A 861 -97.98 -51.26 -162.63
C VAL A 861 -98.32 -51.54 -164.10
N LEU A 862 -97.94 -50.65 -165.01
CA LEU A 862 -98.21 -50.76 -166.44
C LEU A 862 -97.40 -51.90 -167.08
N ILE A 863 -96.08 -51.96 -166.82
CA ILE A 863 -95.17 -53.02 -167.30
C ILE A 863 -95.66 -54.40 -166.83
N ASN A 864 -96.04 -54.52 -165.56
CA ASN A 864 -96.54 -55.75 -164.97
C ASN A 864 -98.04 -56.01 -165.22
N ARG A 865 -98.64 -55.33 -166.21
CA ARG A 865 -100.01 -55.57 -166.72
C ARG A 865 -101.08 -55.58 -165.60
N GLY A 866 -100.91 -54.76 -164.57
CA GLY A 866 -101.83 -54.65 -163.44
C GLY A 866 -101.66 -55.69 -162.32
N PHE A 867 -100.62 -56.55 -162.35
CA PHE A 867 -100.25 -57.34 -161.18
C PHE A 867 -99.58 -56.46 -160.10
N LYS A 868 -99.86 -56.75 -158.82
CA LYS A 868 -99.35 -55.97 -157.67
C LYS A 868 -97.88 -56.22 -157.33
N VAL A 869 -97.28 -57.27 -157.87
CA VAL A 869 -95.87 -57.61 -157.70
C VAL A 869 -95.23 -57.71 -159.09
N ALA A 870 -93.99 -57.25 -159.20
CA ALA A 870 -93.26 -57.28 -160.46
C ALA A 870 -92.72 -58.68 -160.74
N LYS A 871 -92.97 -59.21 -161.95
CA LYS A 871 -92.53 -60.56 -162.34
C LYS A 871 -91.37 -60.48 -163.32
N LYS A 872 -90.34 -61.30 -163.13
CA LYS A 872 -89.11 -61.27 -163.93
C LYS A 872 -89.43 -61.38 -165.42
N ASP A 873 -90.23 -62.37 -165.80
CA ASP A 873 -90.71 -62.67 -167.15
C ASP A 873 -91.49 -61.51 -167.82
N LEU A 874 -92.01 -60.55 -167.05
CA LEU A 874 -92.71 -59.36 -167.56
C LEU A 874 -91.78 -58.15 -167.63
N MET A 875 -90.80 -58.04 -166.73
CA MET A 875 -89.76 -57.01 -166.78
C MET A 875 -88.75 -57.27 -167.91
N GLU A 876 -88.36 -58.52 -168.15
CA GLU A 876 -87.51 -58.96 -169.29
C GLU A 876 -88.07 -58.58 -170.67
N LEU A 877 -89.35 -58.19 -170.75
CA LEU A 877 -89.99 -57.75 -171.99
C LEU A 877 -89.75 -56.26 -172.32
N VAL A 878 -89.25 -55.47 -171.36
CA VAL A 878 -89.20 -53.99 -171.44
C VAL A 878 -87.93 -53.38 -170.83
N MET A 879 -87.22 -54.12 -169.97
CA MET A 879 -86.02 -53.67 -169.23
C MET A 879 -84.83 -54.60 -169.53
N ASP A 880 -83.60 -54.15 -169.28
CA ASP A 880 -82.39 -54.96 -169.52
C ASP A 880 -81.98 -55.83 -168.33
N ASP A 881 -81.07 -56.78 -168.58
CA ASP A 881 -80.58 -57.72 -167.57
C ASP A 881 -79.85 -57.04 -166.39
N GLN A 882 -79.26 -55.84 -166.55
CA GLN A 882 -78.59 -55.16 -165.45
C GLN A 882 -79.60 -54.56 -164.47
N ASP A 883 -80.58 -53.81 -164.98
CA ASP A 883 -81.63 -53.19 -164.16
C ASP A 883 -82.50 -54.25 -163.46
N ILE A 884 -82.85 -55.33 -164.18
CA ILE A 884 -83.61 -56.44 -163.62
C ILE A 884 -82.82 -57.12 -162.48
N ASN A 885 -81.50 -57.33 -162.64
CA ASN A 885 -80.68 -57.88 -161.56
C ASN A 885 -80.54 -56.91 -160.37
N TYR A 886 -80.49 -55.60 -160.60
CA TYR A 886 -80.46 -54.61 -159.51
C TYR A 886 -81.76 -54.60 -158.70
N ILE A 887 -82.92 -54.61 -159.37
CA ILE A 887 -84.24 -54.70 -158.73
C ILE A 887 -84.37 -56.02 -157.95
N ILE A 888 -83.96 -57.16 -158.52
CA ILE A 888 -83.97 -58.47 -157.85
C ILE A 888 -83.09 -58.50 -156.58
N GLN A 889 -81.99 -57.75 -156.55
CA GLN A 889 -81.10 -57.68 -155.38
C GLN A 889 -81.58 -56.71 -154.29
N THR A 890 -82.46 -55.76 -154.61
CA THR A 890 -82.80 -54.64 -153.72
C THR A 890 -84.28 -54.55 -153.34
N ALA A 891 -85.20 -55.06 -154.16
CA ALA A 891 -86.63 -55.09 -153.88
C ALA A 891 -87.02 -56.37 -153.09
N PRO A 892 -87.94 -56.29 -152.11
CA PRO A 892 -88.41 -57.47 -151.37
C PRO A 892 -89.13 -58.47 -152.29
N GLN A 893 -88.72 -59.74 -152.27
CA GLN A 893 -89.46 -60.81 -152.96
C GLN A 893 -90.73 -61.17 -152.18
N VAL A 894 -91.88 -61.20 -152.86
CA VAL A 894 -93.21 -61.49 -152.28
C VAL A 894 -93.98 -62.40 -153.24
N ASP A 895 -94.41 -63.57 -152.75
CA ASP A 895 -95.00 -64.66 -153.52
C ASP A 895 -94.16 -65.00 -154.79
N ASP A 896 -94.73 -64.87 -155.99
CA ASP A 896 -94.08 -65.16 -157.27
C ASP A 896 -93.65 -63.90 -158.04
N GLY A 897 -93.30 -62.83 -157.31
CA GLY A 897 -92.73 -61.59 -157.83
C GLY A 897 -91.98 -60.75 -156.77
N TYR A 898 -91.78 -59.47 -157.05
CA TYR A 898 -91.07 -58.50 -156.19
C TYR A 898 -91.97 -57.29 -155.89
N ASP A 899 -91.96 -56.79 -154.65
CA ASP A 899 -92.70 -55.60 -154.26
C ASP A 899 -91.94 -54.31 -154.60
N PHE A 900 -92.26 -53.76 -155.77
CA PHE A 900 -91.72 -52.48 -156.23
C PHE A 900 -92.29 -51.27 -155.47
N HIS A 901 -93.46 -51.39 -154.81
CA HIS A 901 -94.12 -50.26 -154.15
C HIS A 901 -93.37 -49.88 -152.87
N SER A 902 -93.15 -50.85 -151.97
CA SER A 902 -92.35 -50.65 -150.75
C SER A 902 -90.89 -50.29 -151.06
N TRP A 903 -90.35 -50.81 -152.16
CA TRP A 903 -88.99 -50.49 -152.63
C TRP A 903 -88.85 -49.03 -153.11
N THR A 904 -89.84 -48.53 -153.87
CA THR A 904 -89.87 -47.12 -154.28
C THR A 904 -90.12 -46.19 -153.08
N GLU A 905 -90.87 -46.62 -152.05
CA GLU A 905 -90.98 -45.86 -150.79
C GLU A 905 -89.64 -45.73 -150.07
N ASP A 906 -88.88 -46.82 -149.92
CA ASP A 906 -87.57 -46.81 -149.23
C ASP A 906 -86.57 -45.91 -149.97
N ILE A 907 -86.43 -46.06 -151.30
CA ILE A 907 -85.48 -45.27 -152.11
C ILE A 907 -85.77 -43.76 -152.04
N PHE A 908 -87.04 -43.33 -152.12
CA PHE A 908 -87.40 -41.91 -151.99
C PHE A 908 -87.37 -41.38 -150.54
N SER A 909 -86.97 -42.18 -149.56
CA SER A 909 -86.92 -41.81 -148.13
C SER A 909 -85.50 -41.67 -147.54
N ARG A 910 -84.46 -41.95 -148.33
CA ARG A 910 -83.04 -41.97 -147.94
C ARG A 910 -82.31 -40.68 -148.32
#